data_AF-A0A5D3FXU4-F1
#
_entry.id   AF-A0A5D3FXU4-F1
#
_cell.length_a   1.000
_cell.length_b   1.000
_cell.length_c   1.000
_cell.angle_alpha   90.00
_cell.angle_beta   90.00
_cell.angle_gamma   90.00
#
_symmetry.space_group_name_H-M   'P 1'
#
loop_
_entity.id
_entity.type
_entity.pdbx_description
1 polymer ?
#
loop_
_entity_poly.entity_id
_entity_poly.type
_entity_poly.pdbx_seq_one_letter_code
_entity_poly.pdbx_strand_id
1 'polypeptide(L)'
;MTTSLLHQTLYRWGTTGRLGDLDDAGLCPVASSLDPSSTGELRRWHDVVEPWLRLGDRGVAEPSFFYAAFPAGTAAAGEAVLIRRVQPGDARTATAHLLFGAAGVLTPRLALELRDWTWAPAHLPGRAPMVNPNSLISYRSGLSDAARAPALRKPLVTLMSRVLAGPGAIEAPVTGDTMALLWAVDDICTVLGSGLRDWDDWRVAFETNDERPWSADPPGMFLRFRRGMPLPAAEPSTRAAALAIVRQYLTGGTNGLRDLRNSAGLNELDTMAARVDRLIAAAPPSAAPAPPPGSAGPAPAPPPPQGRGPARASATGTFRASAPSSTTGKGEQVSCPICLGRLDWGGLPLYTYDRGLNQYTELNVPKGANREQRARMMRTASVRCPNPGDTMTAHYLPAGYGQYGSPAVYGFIGGTTSGKTHLVAAMVAAIERGELGGYGITAQPVDLDRHQAFLRDMVRPLFTESTWLTPTREGEVAFADAFVVSGGGRPRAVALFDVAGSELSNVGDAKRFLDIADGLVFVADPTRFGPGSLGDPSFNTVLSLLRASGRLPRVSAAIVLNKADLFKFDDPIAHWLARDSAVLDAAEVLEESADVFGYMRQRDAEAWTRPYLECDRATLHVASATGTDAVERGVRPQRVLRPLVALMAMTGLLTSAEAKDIGI
;
A
#
# COMPACT_ATOMS: atom_id res chain seq x y z
N MET A 1 7.92 41.12 -35.74
CA MET A 1 7.68 39.78 -35.19
C MET A 1 7.79 39.87 -33.68
N THR A 2 6.66 39.81 -32.97
CA THR A 2 6.65 39.88 -31.50
C THR A 2 7.03 38.50 -30.96
N THR A 3 8.24 38.36 -30.42
CA THR A 3 8.70 37.15 -29.73
C THR A 3 7.80 36.92 -28.52
N SER A 4 6.98 35.88 -28.55
CA SER A 4 6.25 35.45 -27.36
C SER A 4 7.28 34.95 -26.33
N LEU A 5 7.21 35.51 -25.13
CA LEU A 5 8.11 35.17 -24.03
C LEU A 5 7.49 33.99 -23.26
N LEU A 6 8.21 32.87 -23.21
CA LEU A 6 7.89 31.76 -22.34
C LEU A 6 8.60 31.95 -21.00
N HIS A 7 7.83 32.18 -19.94
CA HIS A 7 8.36 32.23 -18.60
C HIS A 7 8.49 30.82 -18.01
N GLN A 8 9.66 30.51 -17.44
CA GLN A 8 9.94 29.22 -16.81
C GLN A 8 10.08 29.38 -15.31
N THR A 9 9.50 28.46 -14.57
CA THR A 9 9.71 28.32 -13.13
C THR A 9 10.02 26.87 -12.81
N LEU A 10 11.17 26.65 -12.19
CA LEU A 10 11.64 25.34 -11.75
C LEU A 10 11.19 25.07 -10.33
N TYR A 11 10.71 23.86 -10.12
CA TYR A 11 10.31 23.33 -8.83
C TYR A 11 11.03 22.04 -8.53
N ARG A 12 11.36 21.85 -7.26
CA ARG A 12 11.98 20.65 -6.72
C ARG A 12 11.30 20.26 -5.42
N TRP A 13 11.22 18.96 -5.15
CA TRP A 13 10.80 18.47 -3.84
C TRP A 13 11.93 18.64 -2.81
N GLY A 14 11.66 19.31 -1.68
CA GLY A 14 12.62 19.52 -0.61
C GLY A 14 12.17 20.59 0.39
N THR A 15 13.00 20.88 1.38
CA THR A 15 12.74 21.92 2.39
C THR A 15 13.28 23.28 1.97
N THR A 16 14.24 23.35 1.06
CA THR A 16 14.88 24.62 0.68
C THR A 16 14.46 25.07 -0.72
N GLY A 17 13.92 26.29 -0.80
CA GLY A 17 13.54 26.95 -2.05
C GLY A 17 14.06 28.38 -2.15
N ARG A 18 13.76 29.05 -3.27
CA ARG A 18 14.12 30.46 -3.50
C ARG A 18 13.43 31.42 -2.53
N LEU A 19 12.35 30.98 -1.87
CA LEU A 19 11.58 31.76 -0.91
C LEU A 19 12.03 31.52 0.54
N GLY A 20 13.13 30.79 0.74
CA GLY A 20 13.64 30.39 2.05
C GLY A 20 13.43 28.89 2.32
N ASP A 21 13.76 28.50 3.55
CA ASP A 21 13.50 27.16 4.06
C ASP A 21 12.03 27.02 4.49
N LEU A 22 11.48 25.85 4.23
CA LEU A 22 10.18 25.39 4.69
C LEU A 22 10.38 24.48 5.91
N ASP A 23 9.43 24.55 6.86
CA ASP A 23 9.41 23.68 8.04
C ASP A 23 9.23 22.19 7.67
N ASP A 24 8.55 21.93 6.54
CA ASP A 24 8.29 20.60 6.00
C ASP A 24 8.77 20.46 4.54
N ALA A 25 9.18 19.26 4.15
CA ALA A 25 9.57 18.97 2.77
C ALA A 25 8.36 19.09 1.82
N GLY A 26 8.51 19.87 0.75
CA GLY A 26 7.44 20.10 -0.23
C GLY A 26 7.97 20.57 -1.57
N LEU A 27 7.06 21.01 -2.46
CA LEU A 27 7.48 21.57 -3.75
C LEU A 27 7.89 23.03 -3.62
N CYS A 28 9.19 23.24 -3.74
CA CYS A 28 9.83 24.53 -3.62
C CYS A 28 10.17 25.09 -5.00
N PRO A 29 9.78 26.33 -5.34
CA PRO A 29 10.35 27.00 -6.50
C PRO A 29 11.84 27.23 -6.24
N VAL A 30 12.71 26.76 -7.12
CA VAL A 30 14.17 26.85 -6.95
C VAL A 30 14.82 27.82 -7.92
N ALA A 31 14.23 28.03 -9.11
CA ALA A 31 14.74 28.98 -10.10
C ALA A 31 13.61 29.53 -10.97
N SER A 32 13.81 30.70 -11.59
CA SER A 32 12.84 31.29 -12.51
C SER A 32 13.51 32.15 -13.58
N SER A 33 13.00 32.11 -14.81
CA SER A 33 13.49 32.96 -15.90
C SER A 33 13.28 34.46 -15.67
N LEU A 34 12.47 34.83 -14.67
CA LEU A 34 12.26 36.22 -14.25
C LEU A 34 13.34 36.72 -13.27
N ASP A 35 14.20 35.82 -12.79
CA ASP A 35 15.26 36.13 -11.84
C ASP A 35 16.64 35.93 -12.50
N PRO A 36 17.39 37.02 -12.75
CA PRO A 36 18.71 36.94 -13.40
C PRO A 36 19.77 36.18 -12.60
N SER A 37 19.54 35.92 -11.30
CA SER A 37 20.51 35.25 -10.43
C SER A 37 20.43 33.72 -10.49
N SER A 38 19.31 33.15 -10.95
CA SER A 38 19.06 31.71 -10.94
C SER A 38 19.37 31.03 -12.29
N THR A 39 20.55 31.31 -12.86
CA THR A 39 20.87 30.96 -14.26
C THR A 39 21.39 29.54 -14.48
N GLY A 40 22.12 28.92 -13.54
CA GLY A 40 22.80 27.65 -13.78
C GLY A 40 21.85 26.46 -13.94
N GLU A 41 21.04 26.18 -12.92
CA GLU A 41 20.11 25.04 -12.89
C GLU A 41 18.95 25.22 -13.88
N LEU A 42 18.43 26.45 -13.99
CA LEU A 42 17.43 26.82 -15.01
C LEU A 42 17.97 26.59 -16.42
N ARG A 43 19.20 27.03 -16.74
CA ARG A 43 19.78 26.82 -18.07
C ARG A 43 20.01 25.34 -18.35
N ARG A 44 20.53 24.56 -17.40
CA ARG A 44 20.68 23.10 -17.54
C ARG A 44 19.36 22.44 -17.92
N TRP A 45 18.30 22.70 -17.15
CA TRP A 45 16.98 22.11 -17.44
C TRP A 45 16.36 22.67 -18.70
N HIS A 46 16.55 23.96 -18.98
CA HIS A 46 16.11 24.56 -20.23
C HIS A 46 16.74 23.85 -21.42
N ASP A 47 18.05 23.66 -21.45
CA ASP A 47 18.75 23.00 -22.56
C ASP A 47 18.29 21.55 -22.72
N VAL A 48 18.01 20.85 -21.61
CA VAL A 48 17.47 19.48 -21.64
C VAL A 48 16.06 19.47 -22.22
N VAL A 49 15.19 20.41 -21.82
CA VAL A 49 13.76 20.35 -22.15
C VAL A 49 13.27 21.33 -23.20
N GLU A 50 14.15 22.16 -23.76
CA GLU A 50 13.88 23.16 -24.80
C GLU A 50 12.97 22.60 -25.90
N PRO A 51 13.17 21.36 -26.40
CA PRO A 51 12.29 20.81 -27.42
C PRO A 51 10.81 20.77 -27.03
N TRP A 52 10.50 20.56 -25.74
CA TRP A 52 9.14 20.45 -25.19
C TRP A 52 8.59 21.77 -24.61
N LEU A 53 9.38 22.85 -24.63
CA LEU A 53 9.00 24.17 -24.12
C LEU A 53 8.34 25.07 -25.19
N ARG A 54 7.99 24.54 -26.36
CA ARG A 54 7.53 25.36 -27.49
C ARG A 54 6.12 25.93 -27.32
N LEU A 55 5.93 27.08 -27.96
CA LEU A 55 4.66 27.79 -28.11
C LEU A 55 4.02 27.45 -29.46
N GLY A 56 2.68 27.38 -29.49
CA GLY A 56 1.91 27.11 -30.71
C GLY A 56 2.10 28.15 -31.81
N ASP A 57 1.59 27.87 -33.01
CA ASP A 57 1.68 28.70 -34.23
C ASP A 57 1.21 30.16 -34.06
N ARG A 58 0.47 30.46 -32.99
CA ARG A 58 -0.08 31.80 -32.69
C ARG A 58 0.47 32.42 -31.41
N GLY A 59 1.49 31.81 -30.77
CA GLY A 59 1.95 32.23 -29.44
C GLY A 59 0.93 31.95 -28.33
N VAL A 60 -0.06 31.12 -28.63
CA VAL A 60 -1.05 30.57 -27.69
C VAL A 60 -0.51 29.18 -27.34
N ALA A 61 -0.32 28.90 -26.05
CA ALA A 61 0.09 27.57 -25.61
C ALA A 61 -1.17 26.83 -25.16
N GLU A 62 -1.54 25.76 -25.87
CA GLU A 62 -2.57 24.89 -25.30
C GLU A 62 -2.05 24.20 -24.04
N PRO A 63 -2.91 24.07 -23.01
CA PRO A 63 -2.57 23.29 -21.82
C PRO A 63 -2.12 21.88 -22.23
N SER A 64 -0.94 21.52 -21.80
CA SER A 64 -0.32 20.22 -22.08
C SER A 64 0.54 19.81 -20.91
N PHE A 65 0.58 18.51 -20.70
CA PHE A 65 1.37 17.85 -19.68
C PHE A 65 2.39 16.98 -20.38
N PHE A 66 3.65 17.21 -20.05
CA PHE A 66 4.75 16.40 -20.53
C PHE A 66 5.45 15.77 -19.34
N TYR A 67 5.77 14.49 -19.46
CA TYR A 67 6.57 13.77 -18.48
C TYR A 67 7.63 12.93 -19.20
N ALA A 68 8.87 12.98 -18.71
CA ALA A 68 9.91 12.06 -19.12
C ALA A 68 10.89 11.79 -17.99
N ALA A 69 11.39 10.56 -17.94
CA ALA A 69 12.58 10.17 -17.18
C ALA A 69 13.75 10.03 -18.15
N PHE A 70 14.93 10.53 -17.75
CA PHE A 70 16.08 10.56 -18.65
C PHE A 70 17.05 9.43 -18.35
N PRO A 71 17.42 8.61 -19.35
CA PRO A 71 18.30 7.47 -19.17
C PRO A 71 19.75 7.91 -18.87
N ALA A 72 20.55 6.93 -18.47
CA ALA A 72 21.99 7.10 -18.29
C ALA A 72 22.65 7.68 -19.56
N GLY A 73 23.62 8.58 -19.40
CA GLY A 73 24.34 9.21 -20.51
C GLY A 73 23.74 10.51 -21.04
N THR A 74 22.60 10.95 -20.50
CA THR A 74 22.06 12.31 -20.75
C THR A 74 22.53 13.30 -19.68
N ALA A 75 22.42 14.60 -19.96
CA ALA A 75 22.76 15.65 -18.99
C ALA A 75 21.86 15.64 -17.72
N ALA A 76 20.75 14.90 -17.75
CA ALA A 76 19.78 14.73 -16.65
C ALA A 76 19.61 13.25 -16.24
N ALA A 77 20.64 12.41 -16.46
CA ALA A 77 20.59 10.99 -16.17
C ALA A 77 20.09 10.66 -14.75
N GLY A 78 19.08 9.78 -14.66
CA GLY A 78 18.48 9.38 -13.38
C GLY A 78 17.48 10.38 -12.79
N GLU A 79 17.26 11.51 -13.46
CA GLU A 79 16.23 12.50 -13.13
C GLU A 79 15.02 12.37 -14.05
N ALA A 80 13.89 12.87 -13.60
CA ALA A 80 12.68 13.01 -14.37
C ALA A 80 12.16 14.46 -14.29
N VAL A 81 11.37 14.84 -15.28
CA VAL A 81 10.72 16.15 -15.35
C VAL A 81 9.24 15.99 -15.69
N LEU A 82 8.40 16.75 -15.01
CA LEU A 82 7.03 17.05 -15.36
C LEU A 82 6.96 18.50 -15.80
N ILE A 83 6.51 18.75 -17.03
CA ILE A 83 6.31 20.09 -17.57
C ILE A 83 4.82 20.33 -17.72
N ARG A 84 4.35 21.43 -17.14
CA ARG A 84 2.99 21.93 -17.31
C ARG A 84 3.04 23.28 -18.00
N ARG A 85 2.46 23.37 -19.20
CA ARG A 85 2.29 24.63 -19.93
C ARG A 85 0.93 25.23 -19.61
N VAL A 86 0.92 26.51 -19.25
CA VAL A 86 -0.29 27.27 -18.92
C VAL A 86 -0.21 28.63 -19.60
N GLN A 87 -1.34 29.08 -20.14
CA GLN A 87 -1.51 30.45 -20.59
C GLN A 87 -2.41 31.20 -19.59
N PRO A 88 -1.85 32.12 -18.78
CA PRO A 88 -2.65 32.91 -17.87
C PRO A 88 -3.43 34.00 -18.62
N GLY A 89 -4.72 33.75 -18.86
CA GLY A 89 -5.65 34.73 -19.45
C GLY A 89 -5.40 35.02 -20.94
N ASP A 90 -5.87 36.18 -21.42
CA ASP A 90 -5.82 36.59 -22.83
C ASP A 90 -4.44 37.13 -23.29
N ALA A 91 -3.43 37.09 -22.43
CA ALA A 91 -2.10 37.61 -22.72
C ALA A 91 -1.33 36.67 -23.67
N ARG A 92 -0.44 37.24 -24.51
CA ARG A 92 0.49 36.50 -25.40
C ARG A 92 1.69 35.89 -24.65
N THR A 93 1.59 35.74 -23.34
CA THR A 93 2.64 35.18 -22.48
C THR A 93 2.21 33.78 -22.04
N ALA A 94 3.10 32.81 -22.23
CA ALA A 94 2.90 31.46 -21.71
C ALA A 94 3.87 31.23 -20.56
N THR A 95 3.45 30.38 -19.63
CA THR A 95 4.29 29.94 -18.52
C THR A 95 4.47 28.43 -18.61
N ALA A 96 5.71 27.97 -18.49
CA ALA A 96 6.06 26.58 -18.30
C ALA A 96 6.49 26.38 -16.84
N HIS A 97 5.81 25.49 -16.14
CA HIS A 97 6.21 25.03 -14.81
C HIS A 97 6.92 23.70 -14.97
N LEU A 98 8.17 23.63 -14.52
CA LEU A 98 9.00 22.45 -14.61
C LEU A 98 9.18 21.90 -13.19
N LEU A 99 8.60 20.74 -12.93
CA LEU A 99 8.87 19.97 -11.72
C LEU A 99 9.91 18.91 -12.05
N PHE A 100 11.05 18.90 -11.37
CA PHE A 100 12.07 17.87 -11.56
C PHE A 100 12.45 17.20 -10.25
N GLY A 101 13.02 16.00 -10.37
CA GLY A 101 13.52 15.21 -9.24
C GLY A 101 14.05 13.87 -9.69
N ALA A 102 14.48 13.04 -8.74
CA ALA A 102 14.91 11.67 -9.05
C ALA A 102 13.79 10.89 -9.75
N ALA A 103 14.11 10.15 -10.81
CA ALA A 103 13.13 9.42 -11.62
C ALA A 103 12.41 8.30 -10.83
N GLY A 104 13.01 7.83 -9.72
CA GLY A 104 12.36 6.90 -8.78
C GLY A 104 11.33 7.57 -7.85
N VAL A 105 11.38 8.90 -7.71
CA VAL A 105 10.44 9.69 -6.90
C VAL A 105 9.37 10.31 -7.79
N LEU A 106 9.78 11.04 -8.83
CA LEU A 106 8.87 11.61 -9.83
C LEU A 106 8.56 10.55 -10.90
N THR A 107 7.66 9.64 -10.57
CA THR A 107 7.21 8.55 -11.45
C THR A 107 6.17 9.04 -12.47
N PRO A 108 5.91 8.30 -13.57
CA PRO A 108 4.86 8.67 -14.52
C PRO A 108 3.49 8.74 -13.83
N ARG A 109 3.22 7.80 -12.93
CA ARG A 109 2.04 7.79 -12.07
C ARG A 109 1.88 9.07 -11.27
N LEU A 110 2.91 9.47 -10.52
CA LEU A 110 2.86 10.72 -9.74
C LEU A 110 2.64 11.91 -10.67
N ALA A 111 3.30 11.96 -11.82
CA ALA A 111 3.11 13.01 -12.82
C ALA A 111 1.65 13.12 -13.30
N LEU A 112 0.94 11.99 -13.49
CA LEU A 112 -0.49 11.97 -13.82
C LEU A 112 -1.37 12.45 -12.66
N GLU A 113 -1.00 12.13 -11.40
CA GLU A 113 -1.72 12.57 -10.20
C GLU A 113 -1.57 14.09 -9.98
N LEU A 114 -0.41 14.66 -10.31
CA LEU A 114 -0.13 16.08 -10.16
C LEU A 114 -0.69 16.97 -11.28
N ARG A 115 -1.44 16.42 -12.25
CA ARG A 115 -1.95 17.17 -13.43
C ARG A 115 -2.83 18.37 -13.06
N ASP A 116 -3.71 18.18 -12.07
CA ASP A 116 -4.73 19.16 -11.67
C ASP A 116 -4.24 20.00 -10.49
N TRP A 117 -2.98 19.81 -10.08
CA TRP A 117 -2.42 20.58 -8.99
C TRP A 117 -2.36 22.06 -9.37
N THR A 118 -3.07 22.88 -8.62
CA THR A 118 -2.97 24.32 -8.66
C THR A 118 -1.67 24.77 -8.00
N TRP A 119 -0.65 24.98 -8.83
CA TRP A 119 0.50 25.81 -8.49
C TRP A 119 -0.02 27.23 -8.28
N ALA A 120 0.36 27.87 -7.17
CA ALA A 120 -0.18 29.17 -6.75
C ALA A 120 -0.45 30.13 -7.93
N PRO A 121 -1.62 30.80 -7.99
CA PRO A 121 -1.91 31.74 -9.05
C PRO A 121 -0.81 32.80 -9.14
N ALA A 122 -0.49 33.23 -10.38
CA ALA A 122 0.62 34.12 -10.74
C ALA A 122 0.63 35.50 -10.03
N HIS A 123 -0.33 35.77 -9.14
CA HIS A 123 -0.56 37.03 -8.44
C HIS A 123 -0.39 36.96 -6.91
N LEU A 124 0.07 35.83 -6.33
CA LEU A 124 0.27 35.73 -4.89
C LEU A 124 1.77 35.82 -4.47
N PRO A 125 2.15 36.81 -3.65
CA PRO A 125 3.39 36.77 -2.88
C PRO A 125 3.18 35.93 -1.62
N GLY A 126 3.90 34.82 -1.50
CA GLY A 126 4.07 34.05 -0.26
C GLY A 126 3.00 33.00 0.02
N ARG A 127 3.45 31.73 0.03
CA ARG A 127 2.75 30.49 0.43
C ARG A 127 1.97 29.78 -0.69
N ALA A 128 2.67 28.89 -1.39
CA ALA A 128 2.04 27.77 -2.11
C ALA A 128 1.91 26.58 -1.13
N PRO A 129 0.68 26.09 -0.82
CA PRO A 129 0.52 24.92 0.01
C PRO A 129 0.65 23.63 -0.81
N MET A 130 1.46 22.71 -0.28
CA MET A 130 1.17 21.28 -0.08
C MET A 130 0.45 20.50 -1.20
N VAL A 131 1.05 19.38 -1.63
CA VAL A 131 0.28 18.17 -1.94
C VAL A 131 0.47 17.21 -0.80
N ASN A 132 -0.54 17.15 0.05
CA ASN A 132 -0.74 16.02 0.94
C ASN A 132 -1.08 14.80 0.05
N PRO A 133 -0.33 13.69 0.09
CA PRO A 133 -0.67 12.48 -0.67
C PRO A 133 -2.12 12.03 -0.50
N ASN A 134 -2.74 12.30 0.66
CA ASN A 134 -4.14 12.00 0.93
C ASN A 134 -5.11 12.84 0.08
N SER A 135 -4.73 14.05 -0.33
CA SER A 135 -5.56 14.86 -1.25
C SER A 135 -5.54 14.32 -2.68
N LEU A 136 -4.57 13.46 -3.04
CA LEU A 136 -4.51 12.80 -4.34
C LEU A 136 -5.37 11.53 -4.43
N ILE A 137 -5.85 10.99 -3.30
CA ILE A 137 -6.58 9.71 -3.26
C ILE A 137 -7.83 9.72 -4.14
N SER A 138 -8.61 10.81 -4.09
CA SER A 138 -9.84 10.93 -4.90
C SER A 138 -9.52 10.98 -6.40
N TYR A 139 -8.44 11.68 -6.78
CA TYR A 139 -7.98 11.75 -8.17
C TYR A 139 -7.48 10.38 -8.67
N ARG A 140 -6.69 9.68 -7.84
CA ARG A 140 -6.19 8.33 -8.12
C ARG A 140 -7.33 7.34 -8.33
N SER A 141 -8.32 7.34 -7.44
CA SER A 141 -9.46 6.43 -7.50
C SER A 141 -10.29 6.70 -8.76
N GLY A 142 -10.59 7.97 -9.05
CA GLY A 142 -11.31 8.36 -10.26
C GLY A 142 -10.58 8.00 -11.55
N LEU A 143 -9.26 8.22 -11.62
CA LEU A 143 -8.45 7.84 -12.78
C LEU A 143 -8.35 6.32 -12.96
N SER A 144 -8.18 5.56 -11.87
CA SER A 144 -8.13 4.10 -11.92
C SER A 144 -9.46 3.48 -12.37
N ASP A 145 -10.60 4.06 -11.96
CA ASP A 145 -11.92 3.65 -12.42
C ASP A 145 -12.15 4.00 -13.89
N ALA A 146 -11.80 5.23 -14.29
CA ALA A 146 -11.88 5.66 -15.69
C ALA A 146 -10.98 4.81 -16.60
N ALA A 147 -9.77 4.48 -16.16
CA ALA A 147 -8.80 3.64 -16.87
C ALA A 147 -9.32 2.22 -17.12
N ARG A 148 -10.28 1.76 -16.31
CA ARG A 148 -10.93 0.45 -16.43
C ARG A 148 -12.30 0.51 -17.11
N ALA A 149 -12.72 1.67 -17.61
CA ALA A 149 -13.99 1.82 -18.30
C ALA A 149 -14.03 0.92 -19.55
N PRO A 150 -15.12 0.17 -19.80
CA PRO A 150 -15.24 -0.70 -20.98
C PRO A 150 -15.05 0.03 -22.31
N ALA A 151 -15.38 1.33 -22.37
CA ALA A 151 -15.19 2.20 -23.53
C ALA A 151 -13.70 2.30 -23.96
N LEU A 152 -12.77 2.16 -23.01
CA LEU A 152 -11.34 2.24 -23.29
C LEU A 152 -10.75 0.98 -23.91
N ARG A 153 -11.49 -0.13 -23.94
CA ARG A 153 -10.96 -1.42 -24.41
C ARG A 153 -10.31 -1.33 -25.79
N LYS A 154 -10.99 -0.72 -26.76
CA LYS A 154 -10.48 -0.61 -28.14
C LYS A 154 -9.22 0.28 -28.23
N PRO A 155 -9.25 1.56 -27.77
CA PRO A 155 -8.06 2.40 -27.83
C PRO A 155 -6.89 1.86 -27.00
N LEU A 156 -7.15 1.25 -25.84
CA LEU A 156 -6.12 0.67 -24.99
C LEU A 156 -5.47 -0.57 -25.64
N VAL A 157 -6.24 -1.46 -26.27
CA VAL A 157 -5.66 -2.60 -27.02
C VAL A 157 -4.77 -2.11 -28.17
N THR A 158 -5.21 -1.07 -28.89
CA THR A 158 -4.40 -0.49 -29.96
C THR A 158 -3.10 0.08 -29.41
N LEU A 159 -3.15 0.92 -28.37
CA LEU A 159 -1.96 1.51 -27.77
C LEU A 159 -1.03 0.44 -27.21
N MET A 160 -1.57 -0.52 -26.46
CA MET A 160 -0.76 -1.59 -25.88
C MET A 160 -0.12 -2.48 -26.95
N SER A 161 -0.77 -2.72 -28.09
CA SER A 161 -0.10 -3.46 -29.18
C SER A 161 1.15 -2.73 -29.69
N ARG A 162 1.12 -1.40 -29.76
CA ARG A 162 2.28 -0.59 -30.14
C ARG A 162 3.34 -0.58 -29.05
N VAL A 163 2.94 -0.44 -27.79
CA VAL A 163 3.85 -0.52 -26.63
C VAL A 163 4.59 -1.86 -26.61
N LEU A 164 3.88 -2.96 -26.79
CA LEU A 164 4.48 -4.30 -26.83
C LEU A 164 5.36 -4.54 -28.06
N ALA A 165 5.31 -3.70 -29.10
CA ALA A 165 6.20 -3.83 -30.25
C ALA A 165 7.64 -3.40 -29.92
N GLY A 166 7.84 -2.65 -28.84
CA GLY A 166 9.14 -2.25 -28.31
C GLY A 166 9.19 -0.76 -27.91
N PRO A 167 10.24 -0.34 -27.20
CA PRO A 167 10.52 1.07 -26.89
C PRO A 167 10.52 1.95 -28.14
N GLY A 168 9.82 3.08 -28.06
CA GLY A 168 9.76 4.05 -29.15
C GLY A 168 8.65 5.06 -28.98
N ALA A 169 8.53 5.96 -29.96
CA ALA A 169 7.49 6.97 -30.00
C ALA A 169 6.17 6.36 -30.53
N ILE A 170 5.09 6.54 -29.78
CA ILE A 170 3.74 6.09 -30.13
C ILE A 170 2.83 7.31 -30.20
N GLU A 171 2.26 7.57 -31.37
CA GLU A 171 1.34 8.68 -31.58
C GLU A 171 -0.13 8.23 -31.48
N ALA A 172 -0.96 9.04 -30.85
CA ALA A 172 -2.38 8.76 -30.62
C ALA A 172 -3.25 10.03 -30.67
N PRO A 173 -4.56 9.92 -30.92
CA PRO A 173 -5.47 11.06 -30.85
C PRO A 173 -5.66 11.56 -29.42
N VAL A 174 -5.66 12.88 -29.23
CA VAL A 174 -6.23 13.49 -28.00
C VAL A 174 -7.72 13.16 -27.94
N THR A 175 -8.14 12.52 -26.86
CA THR A 175 -9.55 12.26 -26.52
C THR A 175 -9.87 12.78 -25.11
N GLY A 176 -11.15 12.81 -24.75
CA GLY A 176 -11.58 13.08 -23.36
C GLY A 176 -11.00 12.07 -22.35
N ASP A 177 -10.58 10.90 -22.81
CA ASP A 177 -10.06 9.82 -21.98
C ASP A 177 -8.52 9.70 -22.01
N THR A 178 -7.82 10.67 -22.59
CA THR A 178 -6.34 10.65 -22.75
C THR A 178 -5.62 10.30 -21.45
N MET A 179 -6.03 10.89 -20.33
CA MET A 179 -5.41 10.65 -19.03
C MET A 179 -5.70 9.25 -18.49
N ALA A 180 -6.90 8.71 -18.73
CA ALA A 180 -7.26 7.37 -18.32
C ALA A 180 -6.52 6.31 -19.15
N LEU A 181 -6.27 6.59 -20.44
CA LEU A 181 -5.43 5.75 -21.29
C LEU A 181 -3.97 5.73 -20.82
N LEU A 182 -3.39 6.91 -20.55
CA LEU A 182 -2.03 7.01 -20.00
C LEU A 182 -1.91 6.27 -18.67
N TRP A 183 -2.89 6.43 -17.78
CA TRP A 183 -2.95 5.73 -16.51
C TRP A 183 -2.96 4.20 -16.70
N ALA A 184 -3.81 3.69 -17.61
CA ALA A 184 -3.87 2.27 -17.89
C ALA A 184 -2.56 1.72 -18.46
N VAL A 185 -1.92 2.45 -19.38
CA VAL A 185 -0.64 2.04 -19.97
C VAL A 185 0.47 2.01 -18.91
N ASP A 186 0.54 3.03 -18.05
CA ASP A 186 1.50 3.08 -16.93
C ASP A 186 1.28 1.94 -15.93
N ASP A 187 0.04 1.69 -15.49
CA ASP A 187 -0.30 0.59 -14.58
C ASP A 187 0.11 -0.76 -15.19
N ILE A 188 -0.18 -0.97 -16.49
CA ILE A 188 0.19 -2.21 -17.20
C ILE A 188 1.70 -2.37 -17.28
N CYS A 189 2.42 -1.36 -17.77
CA CYS A 189 3.87 -1.42 -17.94
C CYS A 189 4.56 -1.62 -16.59
N THR A 190 4.15 -0.90 -15.55
CA THR A 190 4.73 -1.00 -14.20
C THR A 190 4.58 -2.41 -13.61
N VAL A 191 3.40 -3.02 -13.73
CA VAL A 191 3.18 -4.39 -13.21
C VAL A 191 4.01 -5.43 -13.98
N LEU A 192 4.17 -5.24 -15.29
CA LEU A 192 4.89 -6.16 -16.14
C LEU A 192 6.40 -5.96 -16.13
N GLY A 193 6.91 -4.75 -15.89
CA GLY A 193 8.30 -4.39 -16.15
C GLY A 193 9.12 -3.89 -14.96
N SER A 194 8.48 -3.46 -13.86
CA SER A 194 9.23 -2.88 -12.73
C SER A 194 10.26 -3.86 -12.15
N GLY A 195 11.49 -3.39 -11.99
CA GLY A 195 12.63 -4.16 -11.46
C GLY A 195 13.38 -5.01 -12.50
N LEU A 196 13.00 -4.97 -13.78
CA LEU A 196 13.69 -5.67 -14.86
C LEU A 196 14.89 -4.88 -15.37
N ARG A 197 15.84 -5.59 -15.99
CA ARG A 197 17.13 -5.02 -16.42
C ARG A 197 16.98 -3.94 -17.50
N ASP A 198 16.01 -4.09 -18.38
CA ASP A 198 15.69 -3.16 -19.47
C ASP A 198 14.57 -2.18 -19.08
N TRP A 199 14.13 -2.14 -17.82
CA TRP A 199 12.95 -1.36 -17.39
C TRP A 199 13.02 0.13 -17.75
N ASP A 200 14.21 0.72 -17.74
CA ASP A 200 14.38 2.14 -18.06
C ASP A 200 14.00 2.47 -19.51
N ASP A 201 14.14 1.52 -20.45
CA ASP A 201 13.72 1.70 -21.84
C ASP A 201 12.19 1.61 -22.00
N TRP A 202 11.53 0.88 -21.10
CA TRP A 202 10.09 0.61 -21.13
C TRP A 202 9.27 1.55 -20.24
N ARG A 203 9.94 2.41 -19.46
CA ARG A 203 9.28 3.36 -18.58
C ARG A 203 8.49 4.37 -19.40
N VAL A 204 7.21 4.50 -19.08
CA VAL A 204 6.29 5.35 -19.85
C VAL A 204 6.63 6.82 -19.67
N ALA A 205 7.03 7.48 -20.75
CA ALA A 205 7.05 8.92 -20.90
C ALA A 205 5.86 9.37 -21.77
N PHE A 206 5.41 10.61 -21.62
CA PHE A 206 4.23 11.08 -22.35
C PHE A 206 4.14 12.58 -22.60
N GLU A 207 3.35 12.95 -23.62
CA GLU A 207 2.86 14.30 -23.88
C GLU A 207 1.37 14.27 -24.21
N THR A 208 0.53 14.95 -23.41
CA THR A 208 -0.93 14.85 -23.52
C THR A 208 -1.54 15.66 -24.65
N ASN A 209 -0.80 16.60 -25.24
CA ASN A 209 -1.24 17.42 -26.35
C ASN A 209 -0.02 18.04 -27.06
N ASP A 210 0.29 17.54 -28.25
CA ASP A 210 1.32 18.07 -29.14
C ASP A 210 0.68 18.76 -30.35
N GLU A 211 1.15 19.97 -30.66
CA GLU A 211 0.65 20.81 -31.74
C GLU A 211 1.48 20.70 -33.03
N ARG A 212 2.72 20.15 -33.00
CA ARG A 212 3.61 20.18 -34.17
C ARG A 212 4.33 18.85 -34.46
N PRO A 213 4.52 18.49 -35.75
CA PRO A 213 5.41 17.40 -36.13
C PRO A 213 6.83 17.66 -35.63
N TRP A 214 7.47 16.60 -35.14
CA TRP A 214 8.67 16.65 -34.32
C TRP A 214 9.89 16.10 -35.08
N SER A 215 11.12 16.54 -34.76
CA SER A 215 12.37 16.06 -35.40
C SER A 215 13.41 15.38 -34.49
N ALA A 216 13.28 15.44 -33.16
CA ALA A 216 14.16 14.73 -32.22
C ALA A 216 13.53 13.42 -31.69
N ASP A 217 14.33 12.39 -31.46
CA ASP A 217 13.80 11.15 -30.88
C ASP A 217 13.54 11.34 -29.38
N PRO A 218 12.31 11.09 -28.87
CA PRO A 218 12.07 11.10 -27.44
C PRO A 218 12.78 9.93 -26.76
N PRO A 219 13.13 10.06 -25.46
CA PRO A 219 13.81 8.98 -24.74
C PRO A 219 12.84 7.80 -24.49
N GLY A 220 13.30 6.57 -24.78
CA GLY A 220 12.62 5.33 -24.42
C GLY A 220 11.20 5.18 -24.97
N MET A 221 10.32 4.59 -24.17
CA MET A 221 8.88 4.45 -24.46
C MET A 221 8.15 5.78 -24.28
N PHE A 222 7.68 6.38 -25.39
CA PHE A 222 7.07 7.72 -25.36
C PHE A 222 5.69 7.76 -26.01
N LEU A 223 4.65 8.08 -25.24
CA LEU A 223 3.27 8.23 -25.73
C LEU A 223 2.92 9.70 -26.00
N ARG A 224 2.63 10.03 -27.26
CA ARG A 224 2.32 11.38 -27.70
C ARG A 224 0.88 11.48 -28.20
N PHE A 225 0.13 12.42 -27.66
CA PHE A 225 -1.27 12.65 -28.04
C PHE A 225 -1.39 13.92 -28.89
N ARG A 226 -2.04 13.81 -30.05
CA ARG A 226 -2.23 14.92 -31.02
C ARG A 226 -3.69 15.10 -31.40
N ARG A 227 -4.12 16.35 -31.57
CA ARG A 227 -5.48 16.66 -32.04
C ARG A 227 -5.64 16.34 -33.53
N GLY A 228 -6.83 15.89 -33.91
CA GLY A 228 -7.18 15.64 -35.31
C GLY A 228 -6.51 14.41 -35.95
N MET A 229 -5.64 13.72 -35.22
CA MET A 229 -5.05 12.46 -35.66
C MET A 229 -6.07 11.31 -35.54
N PRO A 230 -6.07 10.32 -36.44
CA PRO A 230 -6.83 9.09 -36.22
C PRO A 230 -6.13 8.20 -35.18
N LEU A 231 -6.89 7.34 -34.51
CA LEU A 231 -6.32 6.26 -33.70
C LEU A 231 -5.47 5.35 -34.62
N PRO A 232 -4.20 5.06 -34.30
CA PRO A 232 -3.37 4.23 -35.15
C PRO A 232 -3.96 2.83 -35.31
N ALA A 233 -3.54 2.11 -36.36
CA ALA A 233 -3.84 0.69 -36.46
C ALA A 233 -3.09 -0.08 -35.36
N ALA A 234 -3.73 -1.11 -34.79
CA ALA A 234 -3.05 -2.01 -33.86
C ALA A 234 -1.91 -2.76 -34.57
N GLU A 235 -0.81 -2.98 -33.87
CA GLU A 235 0.34 -3.72 -34.41
C GLU A 235 -0.02 -5.21 -34.54
N PRO A 236 -0.03 -5.80 -35.75
CA PRO A 236 -0.56 -7.15 -35.95
C PRO A 236 0.15 -8.23 -35.14
N SER A 237 1.48 -8.14 -34.99
CA SER A 237 2.31 -9.14 -34.30
C SER A 237 2.04 -9.23 -32.81
N THR A 238 1.60 -8.14 -32.17
CA THR A 238 1.42 -8.04 -30.71
C THR A 238 -0.03 -7.87 -30.30
N ARG A 239 -0.95 -7.69 -31.27
CA ARG A 239 -2.38 -7.42 -31.01
C ARG A 239 -3.05 -8.47 -30.12
N ALA A 240 -2.75 -9.75 -30.32
CA ALA A 240 -3.37 -10.83 -29.55
C ALA A 240 -2.91 -10.79 -28.08
N ALA A 241 -1.62 -10.57 -27.83
CA ALA A 241 -1.07 -10.36 -26.49
C ALA A 241 -1.66 -9.10 -25.83
N ALA A 242 -1.71 -7.99 -26.55
CA ALA A 242 -2.33 -6.76 -26.08
C ALA A 242 -3.80 -6.96 -25.67
N LEU A 243 -4.58 -7.71 -26.47
CA LEU A 243 -5.97 -8.03 -26.13
C LEU A 243 -6.08 -8.85 -24.84
N ALA A 244 -5.20 -9.83 -24.64
CA ALA A 244 -5.18 -10.66 -23.44
C ALA A 244 -4.84 -9.82 -22.19
N ILE A 245 -3.78 -9.02 -22.26
CA ILE A 245 -3.34 -8.13 -21.17
C ILE A 245 -4.45 -7.14 -20.81
N VAL A 246 -5.01 -6.45 -21.81
CA VAL A 246 -6.08 -5.46 -21.58
C VAL A 246 -7.32 -6.11 -21.01
N ARG A 247 -7.68 -7.33 -21.45
CA ARG A 247 -8.81 -8.05 -20.84
C ARG A 247 -8.57 -8.29 -19.35
N GLN A 248 -7.38 -8.76 -18.98
CA GLN A 248 -7.04 -9.00 -17.58
C GLN A 248 -7.04 -7.70 -16.76
N TYR A 249 -6.49 -6.62 -17.32
CA TYR A 249 -6.51 -5.31 -16.68
C TYR A 249 -7.92 -4.76 -16.48
N LEU A 250 -8.81 -4.85 -17.49
CA LEU A 250 -10.17 -4.33 -17.37
C LEU A 250 -11.02 -5.14 -16.39
N THR A 251 -10.77 -6.45 -16.25
CA THR A 251 -11.53 -7.32 -15.33
C THR A 251 -11.00 -7.26 -13.90
N GLY A 252 -9.68 -7.33 -13.70
CA GLY A 252 -9.06 -7.47 -12.39
C GLY A 252 -8.15 -6.30 -11.97
N GLY A 253 -8.06 -5.24 -12.78
CA GLY A 253 -7.10 -4.16 -12.55
C GLY A 253 -5.66 -4.66 -12.54
N THR A 254 -4.85 -4.09 -11.64
CA THR A 254 -3.47 -4.54 -11.44
C THR A 254 -3.37 -5.95 -10.84
N ASN A 255 -4.41 -6.44 -10.16
CA ASN A 255 -4.44 -7.82 -9.65
C ASN A 255 -4.56 -8.83 -10.81
N GLY A 256 -5.48 -8.60 -11.74
CA GLY A 256 -5.61 -9.46 -12.93
C GLY A 256 -4.32 -9.51 -13.78
N LEU A 257 -3.56 -8.42 -13.82
CA LEU A 257 -2.24 -8.40 -14.45
C LEU A 257 -1.18 -9.21 -13.69
N ARG A 258 -1.19 -9.17 -12.35
CA ARG A 258 -0.31 -9.99 -11.52
C ARG A 258 -0.63 -11.48 -11.69
N ASP A 259 -1.91 -11.83 -11.76
CA ASP A 259 -2.36 -13.20 -12.01
C ASP A 259 -1.90 -13.68 -13.39
N LEU A 260 -2.01 -12.83 -14.42
CA LEU A 260 -1.44 -13.11 -15.74
C LEU A 260 0.07 -13.32 -15.67
N ARG A 261 0.79 -12.44 -14.96
CA ARG A 261 2.25 -12.52 -14.80
C ARG A 261 2.68 -13.84 -14.15
N ASN A 262 1.95 -14.28 -13.13
CA ASN A 262 2.20 -15.54 -12.44
C ASN A 262 1.86 -16.74 -13.31
N SER A 263 0.64 -16.79 -13.87
CA SER A 263 0.14 -17.93 -14.65
C SER A 263 0.88 -18.13 -15.99
N ALA A 264 1.39 -17.07 -16.60
CA ALA A 264 2.18 -17.15 -17.83
C ALA A 264 3.69 -17.38 -17.59
N GLY A 265 4.12 -17.54 -16.33
CA GLY A 265 5.52 -17.78 -15.98
C GLY A 265 6.45 -16.59 -16.30
N LEU A 266 5.92 -15.36 -16.25
CA LEU A 266 6.70 -14.16 -16.61
C LEU A 266 7.72 -13.77 -15.53
N ASN A 267 7.52 -14.23 -14.28
CA ASN A 267 8.42 -13.93 -13.17
C ASN A 267 9.83 -14.54 -13.34
N GLU A 268 9.97 -15.58 -14.17
CA GLU A 268 11.25 -16.23 -14.47
C GLU A 268 12.12 -15.43 -15.44
N LEU A 269 11.58 -14.35 -16.01
CA LEU A 269 12.21 -13.55 -17.05
C LEU A 269 12.69 -12.22 -16.46
N ASP A 270 13.94 -11.87 -16.76
CA ASP A 270 14.68 -10.72 -16.22
C ASP A 270 14.65 -9.48 -17.11
N THR A 271 14.01 -9.57 -18.29
CA THR A 271 13.76 -8.45 -19.21
C THR A 271 12.29 -8.35 -19.61
N MET A 272 11.81 -7.14 -19.85
CA MET A 272 10.47 -6.84 -20.35
C MET A 272 10.32 -7.40 -21.77
N ALA A 273 11.36 -7.27 -22.61
CA ALA A 273 11.37 -7.88 -23.95
C ALA A 273 11.07 -9.40 -23.91
N ALA A 274 11.73 -10.16 -23.03
CA ALA A 274 11.47 -11.59 -22.89
C ALA A 274 10.03 -11.89 -22.41
N ARG A 275 9.49 -11.06 -21.50
CA ARG A 275 8.09 -11.18 -21.05
C ARG A 275 7.11 -10.94 -22.18
N VAL A 276 7.37 -9.95 -23.03
CA VAL A 276 6.59 -9.66 -24.22
C VAL A 276 6.63 -10.85 -25.19
N ASP A 277 7.80 -11.40 -25.49
CA ASP A 277 7.94 -12.57 -26.36
C ASP A 277 7.13 -13.77 -25.84
N ARG A 278 7.18 -14.03 -24.52
CA ARG A 278 6.39 -15.09 -23.88
C ARG A 278 4.89 -14.84 -24.01
N LEU A 279 4.45 -13.60 -23.83
CA LEU A 279 3.03 -13.21 -23.97
C LEU A 279 2.54 -13.34 -25.42
N ILE A 280 3.38 -13.00 -26.40
CA ILE A 280 3.08 -13.18 -27.83
C ILE A 280 2.95 -14.68 -28.14
N ALA A 281 3.88 -15.49 -27.66
CA ALA A 281 3.87 -16.94 -27.88
C ALA A 281 2.67 -17.63 -27.21
N ALA A 282 2.24 -17.16 -26.05
CA ALA A 282 1.09 -17.70 -25.32
C ALA A 282 -0.28 -17.21 -25.86
N ALA A 283 -0.29 -16.12 -26.64
CA ALA A 283 -1.53 -15.58 -27.16
C ALA A 283 -2.12 -16.51 -28.23
N PRO A 284 -3.43 -16.81 -28.17
CA PRO A 284 -4.05 -17.64 -29.20
C PRO A 284 -3.90 -16.95 -30.57
N PRO A 285 -3.62 -17.71 -31.65
CA PRO A 285 -3.50 -17.13 -32.98
C PRO A 285 -4.77 -16.35 -33.30
N SER A 286 -4.60 -15.09 -33.69
CA SER A 286 -5.72 -14.22 -34.05
C SER A 286 -6.43 -14.81 -35.26
N ALA A 287 -7.54 -15.53 -35.05
CA ALA A 287 -8.36 -16.02 -36.13
C ALA A 287 -8.76 -14.85 -37.03
N ALA A 288 -8.52 -14.97 -38.33
CA ALA A 288 -9.07 -14.07 -39.33
C ALA A 288 -10.59 -13.99 -39.14
N PRO A 289 -11.24 -12.83 -39.37
CA PRO A 289 -12.67 -12.68 -39.14
C PRO A 289 -13.43 -13.70 -39.99
N ALA A 290 -14.07 -14.67 -39.32
CA ALA A 290 -14.97 -15.60 -39.97
C ALA A 290 -16.19 -14.83 -40.53
N PRO A 291 -16.71 -15.20 -41.71
CA PRO A 291 -17.93 -14.61 -42.25
C PRO A 291 -19.11 -14.81 -41.29
N PRO A 292 -20.10 -13.91 -41.29
CA PRO A 292 -21.19 -13.93 -40.33
C PRO A 292 -21.99 -15.24 -40.42
N PRO A 293 -22.34 -15.87 -39.28
CA PRO A 293 -23.08 -17.11 -39.28
C PRO A 293 -24.53 -16.89 -39.75
N GLY A 294 -24.91 -17.61 -40.80
CA GLY A 294 -26.31 -17.77 -41.20
C GLY A 294 -27.11 -18.49 -40.10
N SER A 295 -28.24 -17.88 -39.75
CA SER A 295 -29.45 -18.44 -39.16
C SER A 295 -29.42 -19.92 -38.74
N ALA A 296 -29.24 -20.18 -37.45
CA ALA A 296 -29.58 -21.45 -36.80
C ALA A 296 -30.83 -21.25 -35.91
N GLY A 297 -31.80 -22.15 -36.07
CA GLY A 297 -33.11 -22.14 -35.41
C GLY A 297 -33.07 -22.41 -33.89
N PRO A 298 -34.24 -22.31 -33.23
CA PRO A 298 -34.32 -22.23 -31.78
C PRO A 298 -34.10 -23.59 -31.09
N ALA A 299 -33.23 -23.59 -30.08
CA ALA A 299 -33.04 -24.71 -29.15
C ALA A 299 -34.08 -24.65 -27.99
N PRO A 300 -34.49 -25.80 -27.44
CA PRO A 300 -35.59 -25.88 -26.48
C PRO A 300 -35.18 -25.55 -25.04
N ALA A 301 -36.16 -25.06 -24.27
CA ALA A 301 -36.03 -24.58 -22.89
C ALA A 301 -35.78 -25.70 -21.86
N PRO A 302 -35.06 -25.42 -20.76
CA PRO A 302 -34.85 -26.37 -19.66
C PRO A 302 -36.04 -26.41 -18.68
N PRO A 303 -36.29 -27.55 -18.00
CA PRO A 303 -37.39 -27.71 -17.04
C PRO A 303 -37.07 -27.12 -15.65
N PRO A 304 -38.10 -26.87 -14.82
CA PRO A 304 -37.96 -26.16 -13.55
C PRO A 304 -37.41 -27.05 -12.42
N PRO A 305 -36.68 -26.48 -11.44
CA PRO A 305 -36.22 -27.22 -10.27
C PRO A 305 -37.32 -27.40 -9.24
N GLN A 306 -37.53 -28.65 -8.84
CA GLN A 306 -38.40 -29.05 -7.72
C GLN A 306 -37.64 -28.90 -6.40
N GLY A 307 -38.33 -28.35 -5.40
CA GLY A 307 -37.80 -28.18 -4.05
C GLY A 307 -37.82 -29.44 -3.19
N ARG A 308 -36.96 -29.47 -2.17
CA ARG A 308 -37.09 -30.21 -0.91
C ARG A 308 -36.16 -29.57 0.13
N GLY A 309 -36.71 -29.07 1.23
CA GLY A 309 -35.99 -28.97 2.52
C GLY A 309 -36.38 -30.16 3.41
N PRO A 310 -36.19 -30.09 4.74
CA PRO A 310 -35.11 -29.46 5.52
C PRO A 310 -34.46 -30.48 6.50
N ALA A 311 -33.31 -30.18 7.10
CA ALA A 311 -32.90 -30.82 8.36
C ALA A 311 -32.00 -29.92 9.21
N ARG A 312 -32.35 -29.89 10.49
CA ARG A 312 -31.97 -29.03 11.60
C ARG A 312 -30.78 -29.66 12.36
N ALA A 313 -29.83 -28.86 12.83
CA ALA A 313 -29.09 -29.15 14.06
C ALA A 313 -28.50 -27.87 14.64
N SER A 314 -29.16 -27.36 15.69
CA SER A 314 -28.72 -26.26 16.53
C SER A 314 -27.88 -26.83 17.67
N ALA A 315 -26.70 -26.26 17.91
CA ALA A 315 -25.95 -26.44 19.15
C ALA A 315 -25.72 -25.06 19.78
N THR A 316 -26.64 -24.69 20.68
CA THR A 316 -26.54 -23.54 21.58
C THR A 316 -25.60 -23.88 22.73
N GLY A 317 -24.38 -23.36 22.68
CA GLY A 317 -23.44 -23.33 23.80
C GLY A 317 -23.55 -22.00 24.55
N THR A 318 -24.21 -22.01 25.70
CA THR A 318 -24.37 -20.87 26.60
C THR A 318 -23.11 -20.72 27.45
N PHE A 319 -22.24 -19.76 27.15
CA PHE A 319 -21.13 -19.38 28.04
C PHE A 319 -21.43 -18.05 28.75
N ARG A 320 -21.37 -18.13 30.08
CA ARG A 320 -21.69 -17.06 31.04
C ARG A 320 -20.46 -16.15 31.19
N ALA A 321 -20.47 -15.00 30.51
CA ALA A 321 -19.45 -13.97 30.69
C ALA A 321 -19.56 -13.35 32.10
N SER A 322 -18.54 -13.57 32.93
CA SER A 322 -18.40 -12.89 34.22
C SER A 322 -17.90 -11.47 33.97
N ALA A 323 -18.71 -10.48 34.33
CA ALA A 323 -18.39 -9.07 34.13
C ALA A 323 -17.44 -8.55 35.23
N PRO A 324 -16.30 -7.91 34.88
CA PRO A 324 -15.45 -7.21 35.83
C PRO A 324 -16.08 -5.89 36.29
N SER A 325 -15.78 -5.53 37.53
CA SER A 325 -16.29 -4.34 38.21
C SER A 325 -15.73 -3.05 37.60
N SER A 326 -16.60 -2.07 37.40
CA SER A 326 -16.29 -0.73 36.93
C SER A 326 -15.58 0.09 38.01
N THR A 327 -14.26 0.09 38.01
CA THR A 327 -13.48 1.18 38.60
C THR A 327 -13.13 2.16 37.48
N THR A 328 -13.99 3.16 37.30
CA THR A 328 -13.71 4.36 36.51
C THR A 328 -12.53 5.11 37.13
N GLY A 329 -11.32 4.86 36.65
CA GLY A 329 -10.18 5.73 36.87
C GLY A 329 -10.35 6.98 36.02
N LYS A 330 -10.56 8.14 36.65
CA LYS A 330 -10.40 9.43 35.97
C LYS A 330 -8.95 9.57 35.49
N GLY A 331 -8.74 9.93 34.23
CA GLY A 331 -7.42 10.28 33.68
C GLY A 331 -6.64 9.19 32.96
N GLU A 332 -7.25 8.05 32.63
CA GLU A 332 -6.56 6.97 31.91
C GLU A 332 -6.36 7.34 30.42
N GLN A 333 -5.09 7.51 30.03
CA GLN A 333 -4.69 7.90 28.68
C GLN A 333 -4.72 6.70 27.73
N VAL A 334 -5.60 6.76 26.74
CA VAL A 334 -5.83 5.71 25.74
C VAL A 334 -5.46 6.25 24.35
N SER A 335 -4.61 5.53 23.62
CA SER A 335 -4.21 5.94 22.27
C SER A 335 -5.28 5.57 21.24
N CYS A 336 -5.76 6.55 20.48
CA CYS A 336 -6.66 6.34 19.35
C CYS A 336 -5.94 5.54 18.24
N PRO A 337 -6.46 4.38 17.81
CA PRO A 337 -5.80 3.58 16.78
C PRO A 337 -5.94 4.15 15.36
N ILE A 338 -6.65 5.27 15.18
CA ILE A 338 -6.89 5.86 13.85
C ILE A 338 -5.97 7.07 13.63
N CYS A 339 -5.95 8.01 14.57
CA CYS A 339 -5.06 9.18 14.49
C CYS A 339 -3.84 9.12 15.41
N LEU A 340 -3.69 8.05 16.19
CA LEU A 340 -2.57 7.83 17.11
C LEU A 340 -2.49 8.87 18.24
N GLY A 341 -3.51 9.72 18.39
CA GLY A 341 -3.64 10.71 19.46
C GLY A 341 -4.00 10.08 20.81
N ARG A 342 -3.50 10.67 21.91
CA ARG A 342 -3.84 10.24 23.27
C ARG A 342 -5.15 10.86 23.76
N LEU A 343 -6.00 10.05 24.36
CA LEU A 343 -7.35 10.38 24.79
C LEU A 343 -7.49 10.21 26.31
N ASP A 344 -8.09 11.19 26.99
CA ASP A 344 -8.59 10.98 28.36
C ASP A 344 -9.93 10.23 28.30
N TRP A 345 -9.85 8.90 28.28
CA TRP A 345 -11.00 8.05 27.95
C TRP A 345 -12.18 8.21 28.92
N GLY A 346 -11.89 8.37 30.22
CA GLY A 346 -12.91 8.42 31.26
C GLY A 346 -13.80 9.67 31.25
N GLY A 347 -13.41 10.70 30.51
CA GLY A 347 -14.15 11.97 30.40
C GLY A 347 -14.95 12.14 29.10
N LEU A 348 -14.84 11.22 28.14
CA LEU A 348 -15.44 11.40 26.82
C LEU A 348 -16.90 10.92 26.75
N PRO A 349 -17.78 11.65 26.04
CA PRO A 349 -19.17 11.25 25.85
C PRO A 349 -19.30 9.98 25.01
N LEU A 350 -20.34 9.21 25.32
CA LEU A 350 -20.70 8.00 24.58
C LEU A 350 -21.62 8.35 23.42
N TYR A 351 -21.50 7.61 22.33
CA TYR A 351 -22.30 7.71 21.11
C TYR A 351 -22.84 6.33 20.74
N THR A 352 -23.92 6.30 19.96
CA THR A 352 -24.41 5.09 19.28
C THR A 352 -24.68 5.45 17.83
N TYR A 353 -24.52 4.48 16.93
CA TYR A 353 -24.84 4.69 15.53
C TYR A 353 -26.35 4.55 15.29
N ASP A 354 -26.99 5.58 14.76
CA ASP A 354 -28.40 5.56 14.36
C ASP A 354 -28.49 5.21 12.87
N ARG A 355 -29.01 4.01 12.57
CA ARG A 355 -29.17 3.53 11.18
C ARG A 355 -30.21 4.31 10.39
N GLY A 356 -31.24 4.88 11.04
CA GLY A 356 -32.27 5.65 10.36
C GLY A 356 -31.77 7.02 9.92
N LEU A 357 -30.91 7.63 10.74
CA LEU A 357 -30.29 8.92 10.44
C LEU A 357 -28.90 8.81 9.77
N ASN A 358 -28.37 7.59 9.62
CA ASN A 358 -27.05 7.30 9.06
C ASN A 358 -25.93 8.11 9.75
N GLN A 359 -26.03 8.34 11.05
CA GLN A 359 -25.10 9.17 11.82
C GLN A 359 -24.95 8.69 13.27
N TYR A 360 -23.84 9.07 13.91
CA TYR A 360 -23.65 8.85 15.34
C TYR A 360 -24.40 9.90 16.16
N THR A 361 -25.18 9.45 17.13
CA THR A 361 -25.90 10.29 18.09
C THR A 361 -25.41 10.02 19.50
N GLU A 362 -25.43 11.03 20.36
CA GLU A 362 -24.95 10.89 21.74
C GLU A 362 -25.84 9.91 22.53
N LEU A 363 -25.22 8.93 23.17
CA LEU A 363 -25.86 7.88 23.93
C LEU A 363 -25.98 8.29 25.40
N ASN A 364 -27.18 8.67 25.80
CA ASN A 364 -27.51 8.93 27.20
C ASN A 364 -27.85 7.64 27.93
N VAL A 365 -26.99 7.19 28.84
CA VAL A 365 -27.26 6.01 29.68
C VAL A 365 -28.20 6.40 30.83
N PRO A 366 -29.43 5.83 30.92
CA PRO A 366 -30.38 6.21 31.96
C PRO A 366 -29.83 5.94 33.37
N LYS A 367 -30.03 6.89 34.30
CA LYS A 367 -29.55 6.76 35.70
C LYS A 367 -30.08 5.51 36.40
N GLY A 368 -31.30 5.09 36.08
CA GLY A 368 -31.95 3.87 36.59
C GLY A 368 -31.63 2.57 35.84
N ALA A 369 -30.76 2.60 34.83
CA ALA A 369 -30.42 1.39 34.06
C ALA A 369 -29.73 0.35 34.96
N ASN A 370 -30.25 -0.87 34.95
CA ASN A 370 -29.66 -1.99 35.67
C ASN A 370 -28.35 -2.47 35.01
N ARG A 371 -27.61 -3.37 35.66
CA ARG A 371 -26.30 -3.84 35.19
C ARG A 371 -26.34 -4.43 33.78
N GLU A 372 -27.37 -5.22 33.48
CA GLU A 372 -27.52 -5.89 32.19
C GLU A 372 -27.88 -4.91 31.07
N GLN A 373 -28.74 -3.93 31.36
CA GLN A 373 -29.09 -2.85 30.45
C GLN A 373 -27.88 -1.98 30.12
N ARG A 374 -27.08 -1.61 31.13
CA ARG A 374 -25.82 -0.87 30.90
C ARG A 374 -24.85 -1.70 30.06
N ALA A 375 -24.64 -2.96 30.42
CA ALA A 375 -23.77 -3.84 29.64
C ALA A 375 -24.24 -3.99 28.19
N ARG A 376 -25.55 -4.04 27.93
CA ARG A 376 -26.12 -4.07 26.58
C ARG A 376 -25.86 -2.78 25.81
N MET A 377 -26.06 -1.62 26.43
CA MET A 377 -25.81 -0.31 25.82
C MET A 377 -24.32 -0.12 25.52
N MET A 378 -23.43 -0.52 26.44
CA MET A 378 -21.98 -0.39 26.27
C MET A 378 -21.42 -1.23 25.12
N ARG A 379 -22.09 -2.34 24.74
CA ARG A 379 -21.66 -3.17 23.60
C ARG A 379 -21.78 -2.47 22.25
N THR A 380 -22.69 -1.52 22.11
CA THR A 380 -22.89 -0.74 20.87
C THR A 380 -22.45 0.71 21.03
N ALA A 381 -21.98 1.08 22.22
CA ALA A 381 -21.51 2.43 22.50
C ALA A 381 -20.14 2.67 21.84
N SER A 382 -19.93 3.89 21.40
CA SER A 382 -18.68 4.39 20.85
C SER A 382 -18.26 5.67 21.55
N VAL A 383 -16.97 5.97 21.59
CA VAL A 383 -16.38 7.22 22.05
C VAL A 383 -15.88 7.97 20.83
N ARG A 384 -16.23 9.25 20.72
CA ARG A 384 -15.71 10.11 19.66
C ARG A 384 -14.32 10.61 20.04
N CYS A 385 -13.35 10.41 19.16
CA CYS A 385 -12.03 11.03 19.31
C CYS A 385 -12.18 12.56 19.20
N PRO A 386 -11.73 13.34 20.21
CA PRO A 386 -11.75 14.80 20.17
C PRO A 386 -10.70 15.37 19.20
N ASN A 387 -9.69 14.57 18.83
CA ASN A 387 -8.66 14.96 17.89
C ASN A 387 -8.99 14.41 16.49
N PRO A 388 -9.42 15.24 15.53
CA PRO A 388 -9.64 14.77 14.15
C PRO A 388 -8.34 14.32 13.46
N GLY A 389 -7.16 14.68 14.00
CA GLY A 389 -5.89 14.48 13.31
C GLY A 389 -5.89 15.17 11.94
N ASP A 390 -5.08 14.65 11.01
CA ASP A 390 -5.06 15.10 9.60
C ASP A 390 -6.19 14.49 8.75
N THR A 391 -7.03 13.64 9.36
CA THR A 391 -8.20 13.01 8.73
C THR A 391 -9.44 13.90 8.86
N MET A 392 -10.06 14.25 7.72
CA MET A 392 -11.29 15.07 7.68
C MET A 392 -12.54 14.40 8.32
N THR A 393 -12.45 13.13 8.71
CA THR A 393 -13.56 12.34 9.27
C THR A 393 -13.41 12.12 10.77
N ALA A 394 -14.50 12.28 11.52
CA ALA A 394 -14.52 12.03 12.95
C ALA A 394 -14.30 10.54 13.26
N HIS A 395 -13.43 10.25 14.22
CA HIS A 395 -13.18 8.87 14.64
C HIS A 395 -14.13 8.47 15.76
N TYR A 396 -14.73 7.30 15.62
CA TYR A 396 -15.52 6.66 16.65
C TYR A 396 -14.86 5.33 17.01
N LEU A 397 -14.55 5.17 18.29
CA LEU A 397 -13.90 3.98 18.84
C LEU A 397 -14.89 3.24 19.73
N PRO A 398 -14.98 1.91 19.69
CA PRO A 398 -15.87 1.18 20.59
C PRO A 398 -15.59 1.53 22.05
N ALA A 399 -16.63 1.71 22.85
CA ALA A 399 -16.47 2.08 24.26
C ALA A 399 -15.66 1.04 25.05
N GLY A 400 -15.68 -0.22 24.60
CA GLY A 400 -14.90 -1.31 25.17
C GLY A 400 -13.39 -1.22 24.93
N TYR A 401 -12.91 -0.34 24.04
CA TYR A 401 -11.48 -0.22 23.73
C TYR A 401 -10.67 0.34 24.91
N GLY A 402 -11.07 1.48 25.48
CA GLY A 402 -10.37 2.09 26.61
C GLY A 402 -10.85 1.65 27.99
N GLN A 403 -11.86 0.78 28.11
CA GLN A 403 -12.36 0.31 29.42
C GLN A 403 -11.34 -0.56 30.18
N TYR A 404 -10.34 -1.08 29.46
CA TYR A 404 -9.27 -1.93 29.99
C TYR A 404 -7.95 -1.17 30.21
N GLY A 405 -8.00 0.15 30.11
CA GLY A 405 -6.84 1.02 30.22
C GLY A 405 -6.07 1.19 28.92
N SER A 406 -4.80 1.57 29.03
CA SER A 406 -3.97 1.85 27.85
C SER A 406 -3.78 0.56 27.04
N PRO A 407 -4.19 0.52 25.75
CA PRO A 407 -4.05 -0.67 24.91
C PRO A 407 -2.58 -0.99 24.66
N ALA A 408 -2.27 -2.27 24.44
CA ALA A 408 -0.98 -2.68 23.91
C ALA A 408 -0.98 -2.51 22.38
N VAL A 409 -0.06 -1.74 21.82
CA VAL A 409 -0.02 -1.44 20.38
C VAL A 409 1.11 -2.20 19.70
N TYR A 410 0.76 -3.11 18.78
CA TYR A 410 1.73 -3.92 18.02
C TYR A 410 1.71 -3.58 16.53
N GLY A 411 2.89 -3.33 15.98
CA GLY A 411 3.08 -3.04 14.55
C GLY A 411 3.84 -4.14 13.82
N PHE A 412 3.47 -4.41 12.58
CA PHE A 412 4.17 -5.33 11.70
C PHE A 412 5.06 -4.52 10.73
N ILE A 413 6.36 -4.78 10.76
CA ILE A 413 7.39 -4.05 10.03
C ILE A 413 8.09 -4.98 9.03
N GLY A 414 8.36 -4.49 7.83
CA GLY A 414 9.10 -5.21 6.79
C GLY A 414 8.67 -4.81 5.38
N GLY A 415 9.42 -5.27 4.38
CA GLY A 415 9.20 -4.93 2.98
C GLY A 415 7.83 -5.36 2.46
N THR A 416 7.40 -4.77 1.34
CA THR A 416 6.06 -4.99 0.75
C THR A 416 5.76 -6.47 0.47
N THR A 417 6.78 -7.26 0.13
CA THR A 417 6.65 -8.70 -0.20
C THR A 417 6.97 -9.65 0.97
N SER A 418 7.26 -9.14 2.16
CA SER A 418 7.66 -9.99 3.30
C SER A 418 6.51 -10.81 3.89
N GLY A 419 5.27 -10.53 3.50
CA GLY A 419 4.10 -11.30 3.89
C GLY A 419 3.46 -10.85 5.21
N LYS A 420 3.70 -9.60 5.67
CA LYS A 420 3.07 -9.02 6.88
C LYS A 420 1.55 -9.18 6.89
N THR A 421 0.89 -8.73 5.83
CA THR A 421 -0.57 -8.79 5.68
C THR A 421 -1.11 -10.22 5.79
N HIS A 422 -0.39 -11.19 5.20
CA HIS A 422 -0.73 -12.61 5.30
C HIS A 422 -0.52 -13.14 6.71
N LEU A 423 0.58 -12.75 7.38
CA LEU A 423 0.88 -13.14 8.74
C LEU A 423 -0.19 -12.62 9.72
N VAL A 424 -0.59 -11.35 9.59
CA VAL A 424 -1.67 -10.76 10.41
C VAL A 424 -2.99 -11.48 10.16
N ALA A 425 -3.38 -11.72 8.91
CA ALA A 425 -4.60 -12.46 8.58
C ALA A 425 -4.57 -13.89 9.16
N ALA A 426 -3.42 -14.57 9.08
CA ALA A 426 -3.25 -15.90 9.64
C ALA A 426 -3.30 -15.92 11.18
N MET A 427 -2.72 -14.91 11.84
CA MET A 427 -2.82 -14.73 13.29
C MET A 427 -4.27 -14.51 13.72
N VAL A 428 -5.00 -13.60 13.09
CA VAL A 428 -6.42 -13.35 13.40
C VAL A 428 -7.26 -14.61 13.17
N ALA A 429 -7.01 -15.34 12.09
CA ALA A 429 -7.71 -16.60 11.83
C ALA A 429 -7.44 -17.65 12.92
N ALA A 430 -6.20 -17.75 13.42
CA ALA A 430 -5.84 -18.64 14.52
C ALA A 430 -6.48 -18.21 15.86
N ILE A 431 -6.56 -16.91 16.12
CA ILE A 431 -7.28 -16.34 17.27
C ILE A 431 -8.76 -16.72 17.22
N GLU A 432 -9.41 -16.55 16.06
CA GLU A 432 -10.83 -16.91 15.88
C GLU A 432 -11.11 -18.41 16.04
N ARG A 433 -10.12 -19.26 15.71
CA ARG A 433 -10.20 -20.71 15.98
C ARG A 433 -9.97 -21.08 17.45
N GLY A 434 -9.68 -20.11 18.31
CA GLY A 434 -9.46 -20.31 19.74
C GLY A 434 -8.10 -20.90 20.09
N GLU A 435 -7.12 -20.86 19.19
CA GLU A 435 -5.81 -21.49 19.37
C GLU A 435 -4.98 -20.86 20.51
N LEU A 436 -5.27 -19.60 20.86
CA LEU A 436 -4.73 -18.95 22.06
C LEU A 436 -5.10 -19.68 23.37
N GLY A 437 -6.18 -20.47 23.37
CA GLY A 437 -6.63 -21.22 24.53
C GLY A 437 -5.60 -22.24 25.04
N GLY A 438 -4.74 -22.76 24.15
CA GLY A 438 -3.64 -23.64 24.55
C GLY A 438 -2.64 -22.95 25.50
N TYR A 439 -2.41 -21.66 25.30
CA TYR A 439 -1.56 -20.82 26.15
C TYR A 439 -2.29 -20.29 27.41
N GLY A 440 -3.54 -20.72 27.65
CA GLY A 440 -4.37 -20.18 28.72
C GLY A 440 -4.86 -18.74 28.46
N ILE A 441 -4.87 -18.31 27.20
CA ILE A 441 -5.22 -16.95 26.79
C ILE A 441 -6.59 -16.97 26.10
N THR A 442 -7.45 -16.03 26.46
CA THR A 442 -8.69 -15.74 25.72
C THR A 442 -8.59 -14.38 25.05
N ALA A 443 -9.17 -14.28 23.86
CA ALA A 443 -9.23 -13.05 23.08
C ALA A 443 -10.68 -12.82 22.62
N GLN A 444 -11.14 -11.57 22.71
CA GLN A 444 -12.46 -11.18 22.22
C GLN A 444 -12.33 -9.90 21.39
N PRO A 445 -12.95 -9.81 20.20
CA PRO A 445 -12.90 -8.59 19.40
C PRO A 445 -13.39 -7.37 20.17
N VAL A 446 -12.68 -6.25 20.06
CA VAL A 446 -13.11 -4.98 20.65
C VAL A 446 -14.25 -4.35 19.86
N ASP A 447 -14.18 -4.46 18.53
CA ASP A 447 -15.17 -3.97 17.57
C ASP A 447 -15.66 -5.14 16.73
N LEU A 448 -16.90 -5.60 16.96
CA LEU A 448 -17.42 -6.75 16.21
C LEU A 448 -17.61 -6.44 14.72
N ASP A 449 -17.98 -5.21 14.37
CA ASP A 449 -18.26 -4.84 12.97
C ASP A 449 -16.95 -4.73 12.18
N ARG A 450 -15.92 -4.08 12.75
CA ARG A 450 -14.58 -4.04 12.13
C ARG A 450 -13.95 -5.42 12.05
N HIS A 451 -14.05 -6.20 13.11
CA HIS A 451 -13.53 -7.56 13.12
C HIS A 451 -14.20 -8.41 12.03
N GLN A 452 -15.54 -8.36 11.90
CA GLN A 452 -16.25 -9.04 10.81
C GLN A 452 -15.83 -8.55 9.43
N ALA A 453 -15.56 -7.25 9.27
CA ALA A 453 -15.02 -6.70 8.03
C ALA A 453 -13.63 -7.27 7.74
N PHE A 454 -12.73 -7.30 8.73
CA PHE A 454 -11.41 -7.91 8.58
C PHE A 454 -11.50 -9.40 8.22
N LEU A 455 -12.40 -10.15 8.86
CA LEU A 455 -12.63 -11.55 8.51
C LEU A 455 -13.11 -11.70 7.07
N ARG A 456 -14.02 -10.85 6.61
CA ARG A 456 -14.55 -10.87 5.25
C ARG A 456 -13.51 -10.47 4.22
N ASP A 457 -12.71 -9.45 4.49
CA ASP A 457 -11.86 -8.79 3.50
C ASP A 457 -10.43 -9.36 3.48
N MET A 458 -9.98 -9.99 4.56
CA MET A 458 -8.61 -10.49 4.71
C MET A 458 -8.55 -11.99 5.02
N VAL A 459 -9.34 -12.49 5.97
CA VAL A 459 -9.27 -13.91 6.38
C VAL A 459 -9.96 -14.82 5.37
N ARG A 460 -11.20 -14.53 4.97
CA ARG A 460 -11.95 -15.35 4.01
C ARG A 460 -11.26 -15.46 2.65
N PRO A 461 -10.73 -14.38 2.04
CA PRO A 461 -10.03 -14.50 0.77
C PRO A 461 -8.82 -15.42 0.87
N LEU A 462 -8.04 -15.33 1.96
CA LEU A 462 -6.87 -16.18 2.15
C LEU A 462 -7.23 -17.66 2.38
N PHE A 463 -8.15 -17.94 3.30
CA PHE A 463 -8.39 -19.31 3.77
C PHE A 463 -9.53 -20.04 3.06
N THR A 464 -10.51 -19.31 2.53
CA THR A 464 -11.71 -19.87 1.90
C THR A 464 -11.64 -19.77 0.39
N GLU A 465 -11.21 -18.62 -0.13
CA GLU A 465 -11.13 -18.38 -1.58
C GLU A 465 -9.77 -18.79 -2.16
N SER A 466 -8.79 -19.09 -1.28
CA SER A 466 -7.42 -19.45 -1.66
C SER A 466 -6.77 -18.37 -2.54
N THR A 467 -6.99 -17.11 -2.18
CA THR A 467 -6.53 -15.93 -2.92
C THR A 467 -5.41 -15.24 -2.16
N TRP A 468 -4.36 -14.82 -2.89
CA TRP A 468 -3.31 -13.98 -2.33
C TRP A 468 -3.85 -12.60 -1.91
N LEU A 469 -3.52 -12.18 -0.70
CA LEU A 469 -3.94 -10.87 -0.19
C LEU A 469 -3.13 -9.75 -0.85
N THR A 470 -3.82 -8.65 -1.15
CA THR A 470 -3.17 -7.45 -1.66
C THR A 470 -2.27 -6.87 -0.56
N PRO A 471 -0.99 -6.56 -0.83
CA PRO A 471 -0.13 -5.92 0.15
C PRO A 471 -0.71 -4.57 0.62
N THR A 472 -0.47 -4.24 1.89
CA THR A 472 -0.81 -2.92 2.45
C THR A 472 -0.20 -1.81 1.60
N ARG A 473 -1.02 -0.81 1.27
CA ARG A 473 -0.66 0.26 0.32
C ARG A 473 0.53 1.04 0.84
N GLU A 474 1.41 1.42 -0.07
CA GLU A 474 2.49 2.36 0.24
C GLU A 474 1.90 3.67 0.77
N GLY A 475 2.44 4.19 1.86
CA GLY A 475 1.91 5.41 2.47
C GLY A 475 0.97 5.19 3.68
N GLU A 476 0.75 3.95 4.13
CA GLU A 476 -0.33 3.63 5.07
C GLU A 476 0.16 2.85 6.31
N VAL A 477 -0.20 3.35 7.49
CA VAL A 477 -0.25 2.57 8.74
C VAL A 477 -1.68 2.05 8.87
N ALA A 478 -1.91 0.81 8.46
CA ALA A 478 -3.23 0.23 8.45
C ALA A 478 -3.56 -0.42 9.80
N PHE A 479 -4.60 0.08 10.48
CA PHE A 479 -5.18 -0.62 11.62
C PHE A 479 -5.82 -1.93 11.13
N ALA A 480 -5.31 -3.07 11.60
CA ALA A 480 -5.79 -4.37 11.18
C ALA A 480 -6.97 -4.84 12.04
N ASP A 481 -6.74 -5.04 13.33
CA ASP A 481 -7.76 -5.52 14.26
C ASP A 481 -7.40 -5.22 15.73
N ALA A 482 -8.35 -5.36 16.64
CA ALA A 482 -8.10 -5.25 18.08
C ALA A 482 -8.89 -6.24 18.92
N PHE A 483 -8.22 -6.79 19.93
CA PHE A 483 -8.77 -7.80 20.83
C PHE A 483 -8.60 -7.40 22.29
N VAL A 484 -9.61 -7.66 23.11
CA VAL A 484 -9.45 -7.74 24.57
C VAL A 484 -8.85 -9.09 24.89
N VAL A 485 -7.63 -9.08 25.43
CA VAL A 485 -6.90 -10.30 25.79
C VAL A 485 -6.93 -10.50 27.30
N SER A 486 -7.17 -11.73 27.73
CA SER A 486 -7.14 -12.15 29.14
C SER A 486 -6.34 -13.44 29.30
N GLY A 487 -5.37 -13.48 30.22
CA GLY A 487 -4.47 -14.64 30.36
C GLY A 487 -3.53 -14.54 31.57
N GLY A 488 -4.10 -14.51 32.78
CA GLY A 488 -3.36 -14.47 34.06
C GLY A 488 -3.28 -13.09 34.73
N GLY A 489 -3.38 -12.01 33.95
CA GLY A 489 -3.43 -10.62 34.43
C GLY A 489 -4.80 -9.95 34.31
N ARG A 490 -4.85 -8.64 34.55
CA ARG A 490 -6.03 -7.82 34.24
C ARG A 490 -6.23 -7.82 32.71
N PRO A 491 -7.46 -8.01 32.21
CA PRO A 491 -7.72 -7.94 30.77
C PRO A 491 -7.23 -6.60 30.19
N ARG A 492 -6.60 -6.65 29.01
CA ARG A 492 -6.04 -5.49 28.31
C ARG A 492 -6.38 -5.56 26.83
N ALA A 493 -6.68 -4.42 26.21
CA ALA A 493 -6.86 -4.34 24.77
C ALA A 493 -5.50 -4.45 24.06
N VAL A 494 -5.46 -5.17 22.94
CA VAL A 494 -4.31 -5.31 22.04
C VAL A 494 -4.75 -4.84 20.67
N ALA A 495 -4.05 -3.88 20.09
CA ALA A 495 -4.30 -3.34 18.76
C ALA A 495 -3.17 -3.77 17.81
N LEU A 496 -3.54 -4.33 16.66
CA LEU A 496 -2.62 -4.81 15.63
C LEU A 496 -2.61 -3.84 14.44
N PHE A 497 -1.42 -3.48 13.97
CA PHE A 497 -1.21 -2.56 12.86
C PHE A 497 -0.32 -3.17 11.79
N ASP A 498 -0.77 -3.19 10.54
CA ASP A 498 0.10 -3.52 9.40
C ASP A 498 0.71 -2.23 8.84
N VAL A 499 2.03 -2.07 8.94
CA VAL A 499 2.74 -0.85 8.54
C VAL A 499 3.39 -1.08 7.18
N ALA A 500 3.03 -0.28 6.18
CA ALA A 500 3.65 -0.38 4.86
C ALA A 500 5.17 -0.13 4.92
N GLY A 501 5.95 -0.95 4.22
CA GLY A 501 7.42 -0.88 4.29
C GLY A 501 8.01 0.45 3.79
N SER A 502 7.33 1.12 2.85
CA SER A 502 7.72 2.42 2.30
C SER A 502 7.27 3.61 3.16
N GLU A 503 6.33 3.44 4.08
CA GLU A 503 5.78 4.53 4.91
C GLU A 503 6.81 5.08 5.90
N LEU A 504 7.82 4.29 6.24
CA LEU A 504 8.91 4.71 7.10
C LEU A 504 9.79 5.79 6.46
N SER A 505 9.65 6.02 5.15
CA SER A 505 10.27 7.13 4.42
C SER A 505 9.52 8.45 4.63
N ASN A 506 8.24 8.39 5.00
CA ASN A 506 7.40 9.55 5.32
C ASN A 506 7.39 9.74 6.84
N VAL A 507 8.17 10.72 7.30
CA VAL A 507 8.68 10.77 8.68
C VAL A 507 7.58 11.03 9.73
N GLY A 508 6.43 11.60 9.36
CA GLY A 508 5.39 12.05 10.29
C GLY A 508 4.58 10.91 10.93
N ASP A 509 3.85 10.13 10.13
CA ASP A 509 2.95 9.08 10.64
C ASP A 509 3.68 7.89 11.22
N ALA A 510 4.81 7.51 10.61
CA ALA A 510 5.72 6.53 11.17
C ALA A 510 6.21 6.93 12.57
N LYS A 511 6.60 8.20 12.79
CA LYS A 511 7.00 8.68 14.13
C LYS A 511 5.85 8.63 15.12
N ARG A 512 4.66 9.12 14.76
CA ARG A 512 3.47 9.08 15.63
C ARG A 512 3.13 7.65 16.04
N PHE A 513 3.23 6.69 15.12
CA PHE A 513 3.01 5.28 15.43
C PHE A 513 4.08 4.73 16.36
N LEU A 514 5.35 4.98 16.06
CA LEU A 514 6.48 4.55 16.88
C LEU A 514 6.52 5.22 18.26
N ASP A 515 5.84 6.36 18.46
CA ASP A 515 5.66 7.03 19.75
C ASP A 515 4.62 6.35 20.66
N ILE A 516 3.74 5.51 20.09
CA ILE A 516 2.74 4.77 20.86
C ILE A 516 2.94 3.25 20.82
N ALA A 517 3.75 2.72 19.92
CA ALA A 517 4.01 1.28 19.83
C ALA A 517 4.64 0.73 21.12
N ASP A 518 4.15 -0.42 21.60
CA ASP A 518 4.73 -1.17 22.72
C ASP A 518 5.58 -2.34 22.23
N GLY A 519 5.23 -2.89 21.07
CA GLY A 519 5.90 -4.03 20.47
C GLY A 519 5.88 -4.00 18.95
N LEU A 520 6.89 -4.60 18.33
CA LEU A 520 7.02 -4.66 16.87
C LEU A 520 7.31 -6.08 16.41
N VAL A 521 6.60 -6.53 15.37
CA VAL A 521 6.86 -7.77 14.65
C VAL A 521 7.65 -7.44 13.39
N PHE A 522 8.93 -7.78 13.36
CA PHE A 522 9.82 -7.60 12.21
C PHE A 522 9.74 -8.83 11.31
N VAL A 523 9.08 -8.72 10.16
CA VAL A 523 8.82 -9.83 9.24
C VAL A 523 9.94 -9.93 8.21
N ALA A 524 10.82 -10.90 8.39
CA ALA A 524 11.95 -11.20 7.51
C ALA A 524 11.52 -12.14 6.36
N ASP A 525 11.95 -11.82 5.14
CA ASP A 525 11.67 -12.60 3.94
C ASP A 525 12.92 -13.39 3.53
N PRO A 526 13.00 -14.71 3.78
CA PRO A 526 14.19 -15.50 3.53
C PRO A 526 14.56 -15.57 2.04
N THR A 527 13.63 -15.34 1.12
CA THR A 527 13.91 -15.30 -0.32
C THR A 527 14.73 -14.07 -0.74
N ARG A 528 14.95 -13.11 0.19
CA ARG A 528 15.75 -11.91 -0.02
C ARG A 528 17.12 -11.97 0.67
N PHE A 529 17.47 -13.11 1.25
CA PHE A 529 18.80 -13.33 1.80
C PHE A 529 19.79 -13.49 0.66
N GLY A 530 21.01 -12.99 0.87
CA GLY A 530 22.06 -13.10 -0.12
C GLY A 530 23.30 -12.29 0.29
N PRO A 531 24.46 -12.62 -0.30
CA PRO A 531 25.71 -11.93 0.00
C PRO A 531 25.58 -10.42 -0.25
N GLY A 532 25.90 -9.61 0.76
CA GLY A 532 25.82 -8.15 0.68
C GLY A 532 24.41 -7.55 0.84
N SER A 533 23.41 -8.36 1.22
CA SER A 533 22.08 -7.86 1.58
C SER A 533 22.16 -6.96 2.83
N LEU A 534 21.87 -5.66 2.68
CA LEU A 534 21.91 -4.66 3.76
C LEU A 534 20.73 -4.78 4.76
N GLY A 535 20.01 -5.90 4.75
CA GLY A 535 18.78 -6.08 5.51
C GLY A 535 17.56 -5.50 4.80
N ASP A 536 16.42 -5.49 5.50
CA ASP A 536 15.27 -4.72 5.06
C ASP A 536 15.48 -3.23 5.36
N PRO A 537 15.37 -2.31 4.37
CA PRO A 537 15.44 -0.88 4.62
C PRO A 537 14.44 -0.42 5.69
N SER A 538 13.26 -1.03 5.76
CA SER A 538 12.24 -0.72 6.76
C SER A 538 12.72 -1.00 8.19
N PHE A 539 13.53 -2.05 8.41
CA PHE A 539 14.04 -2.37 9.74
C PHE A 539 14.99 -1.25 10.19
N ASN A 540 15.94 -0.89 9.34
CA ASN A 540 16.94 0.13 9.62
C ASN A 540 16.30 1.49 9.91
N THR A 541 15.28 1.87 9.15
CA THR A 541 14.58 3.13 9.35
C THR A 541 13.83 3.15 10.69
N VAL A 542 13.08 2.09 11.03
CA VAL A 542 12.37 2.00 12.33
C VAL A 542 13.34 2.07 13.50
N LEU A 543 14.42 1.27 13.46
CA LEU A 543 15.42 1.26 14.53
C LEU A 543 16.09 2.63 14.68
N SER A 544 16.35 3.32 13.57
CA SER A 544 16.90 4.68 13.58
C SER A 544 15.93 5.69 14.20
N LEU A 545 14.64 5.62 13.86
CA LEU A 545 13.60 6.47 14.44
C LEU A 545 13.41 6.22 15.94
N LEU A 546 13.37 4.94 16.35
CA LEU A 546 13.27 4.56 17.76
C LEU A 546 14.49 4.99 18.57
N ARG A 547 15.69 4.92 17.97
CA ARG A 547 16.92 5.45 18.59
C ARG A 547 16.84 6.96 18.73
N ALA A 548 16.43 7.66 17.68
CA ALA A 548 16.32 9.11 17.69
C ALA A 548 15.29 9.62 18.72
N SER A 549 14.21 8.87 18.96
CA SER A 549 13.21 9.21 20.00
C SER A 549 13.57 8.69 21.40
N GLY A 550 14.65 7.92 21.55
CA GLY A 550 15.03 7.27 22.80
C GLY A 550 14.06 6.17 23.26
N ARG A 551 13.19 5.68 22.36
CA ARG A 551 12.19 4.63 22.65
C ARG A 551 12.69 3.23 22.40
N LEU A 552 13.85 3.05 21.76
CA LEU A 552 14.41 1.73 21.44
C LEU A 552 14.43 0.74 22.64
N PRO A 553 14.81 1.16 23.87
CA PRO A 553 14.77 0.28 25.06
C PRO A 553 13.36 -0.05 25.57
N ARG A 554 12.34 0.68 25.11
CA ARG A 554 10.95 0.60 25.60
C ARG A 554 10.03 -0.19 24.67
N VAL A 555 10.55 -0.69 23.55
CA VAL A 555 9.78 -1.41 22.53
C VAL A 555 10.32 -2.83 22.45
N SER A 556 9.44 -3.82 22.66
CA SER A 556 9.80 -5.22 22.49
C SER A 556 9.76 -5.62 21.01
N ALA A 557 10.61 -6.56 20.60
CA ALA A 557 10.71 -6.98 19.20
C ALA A 557 10.53 -8.50 19.04
N ALA A 558 9.68 -8.92 18.10
CA ALA A 558 9.65 -10.29 17.62
C ALA A 558 10.07 -10.30 16.15
N ILE A 559 11.19 -10.94 15.84
CA ILE A 559 11.64 -11.12 14.47
C ILE A 559 11.06 -12.44 13.97
N VAL A 560 10.39 -12.41 12.83
CA VAL A 560 9.72 -13.58 12.25
C VAL A 560 10.37 -13.91 10.93
N LEU A 561 11.05 -15.05 10.86
CA LEU A 561 11.45 -15.67 9.60
C LEU A 561 10.19 -16.24 8.94
N ASN A 562 9.52 -15.41 8.14
CA ASN A 562 8.28 -15.78 7.47
C ASN A 562 8.57 -16.63 6.23
N LYS A 563 7.55 -17.29 5.69
CA LYS A 563 7.68 -18.24 4.55
C LYS A 563 8.66 -19.38 4.84
N ALA A 564 8.76 -19.78 6.11
CA ALA A 564 9.64 -20.87 6.53
C ALA A 564 9.32 -22.20 5.85
N ASP A 565 8.10 -22.38 5.36
CA ASP A 565 7.66 -23.55 4.59
C ASP A 565 8.48 -23.76 3.30
N LEU A 566 9.05 -22.70 2.72
CA LEU A 566 9.96 -22.79 1.58
C LEU A 566 11.27 -23.52 1.92
N PHE A 567 11.62 -23.54 3.21
CA PHE A 567 12.85 -24.11 3.75
C PHE A 567 12.56 -25.24 4.75
N LYS A 568 11.38 -25.88 4.66
CA LYS A 568 10.93 -26.95 5.58
C LYS A 568 11.80 -28.21 5.62
N PHE A 569 12.80 -28.30 4.75
CA PHE A 569 13.78 -29.39 4.70
C PHE A 569 15.16 -28.98 5.25
N ASP A 570 15.35 -27.69 5.58
CA ASP A 570 16.59 -27.19 6.12
C ASP A 570 16.55 -27.24 7.64
N ASP A 571 17.62 -27.73 8.28
CA ASP A 571 17.79 -27.56 9.72
C ASP A 571 18.31 -26.14 10.04
N PRO A 572 17.80 -25.47 11.09
CA PRO A 572 16.85 -25.95 12.10
C PRO A 572 15.36 -25.68 11.76
N ILE A 573 15.04 -25.20 10.56
CA ILE A 573 13.66 -24.81 10.17
C ILE A 573 12.71 -26.00 10.21
N ALA A 574 13.13 -27.15 9.67
CA ALA A 574 12.38 -28.39 9.71
C ALA A 574 12.02 -28.81 11.15
N HIS A 575 13.00 -28.71 12.06
CA HIS A 575 12.82 -29.00 13.48
C HIS A 575 11.73 -28.13 14.10
N TRP A 576 11.82 -26.81 13.92
CA TRP A 576 10.86 -25.87 14.51
C TRP A 576 9.47 -25.96 13.89
N LEU A 577 9.35 -26.15 12.57
CA LEU A 577 8.03 -26.33 11.93
C LEU A 577 7.32 -27.63 12.36
N ALA A 578 8.07 -28.67 12.75
CA ALA A 578 7.51 -29.92 13.25
C ALA A 578 7.05 -29.84 14.72
N ARG A 579 7.56 -28.87 15.49
CA ARG A 579 7.19 -28.64 16.89
C ARG A 579 6.18 -27.51 16.96
N ASP A 580 4.97 -27.76 17.43
CA ASP A 580 4.05 -26.67 17.78
C ASP A 580 3.39 -26.98 19.13
N SER A 581 4.14 -26.74 20.21
CA SER A 581 3.59 -26.80 21.56
C SER A 581 2.79 -25.52 21.84
N ALA A 582 1.57 -25.63 22.36
CA ALA A 582 0.82 -24.46 22.79
C ALA A 582 1.17 -24.08 24.24
N VAL A 583 2.45 -24.20 24.61
CA VAL A 583 2.95 -23.91 25.96
C VAL A 583 3.93 -22.76 25.85
N LEU A 584 3.79 -21.77 26.74
CA LEU A 584 4.78 -20.72 26.88
C LEU A 584 5.95 -21.31 27.68
N ASP A 585 7.13 -21.37 27.08
CA ASP A 585 8.38 -21.87 27.66
C ASP A 585 9.51 -20.95 27.19
N ALA A 586 10.16 -20.28 28.13
CA ALA A 586 11.21 -19.31 27.87
C ALA A 586 12.50 -19.96 27.38
N ALA A 587 12.80 -21.18 27.83
CA ALA A 587 13.94 -21.93 27.34
C ALA A 587 13.73 -22.35 25.88
N GLU A 588 12.53 -22.84 25.52
CA GLU A 588 12.20 -23.20 24.13
C GLU A 588 12.26 -21.96 23.21
N VAL A 589 11.76 -20.80 23.66
CA VAL A 589 11.83 -19.55 22.87
C VAL A 589 13.26 -19.06 22.69
N LEU A 590 14.11 -19.21 23.72
CA LEU A 590 15.53 -18.87 23.63
C LEU A 590 16.27 -19.81 22.68
N GLU A 591 15.98 -21.11 22.73
CA GLU A 591 16.54 -22.13 21.83
C GLU A 591 16.15 -21.83 20.37
N GLU A 592 14.85 -21.58 20.11
CA GLU A 592 14.38 -21.16 18.78
C GLU A 592 15.11 -19.90 18.32
N SER A 593 15.28 -18.93 19.23
CA SER A 593 15.91 -17.67 18.87
C SER A 593 17.39 -17.84 18.49
N ALA A 594 18.12 -18.67 19.24
CA ALA A 594 19.52 -19.00 18.95
C ALA A 594 19.68 -19.73 17.62
N ASP A 595 18.80 -20.70 17.36
CA ASP A 595 18.77 -21.48 16.12
C ASP A 595 18.48 -20.62 14.90
N VAL A 596 17.45 -19.78 14.96
CA VAL A 596 17.08 -18.87 13.87
C VAL A 596 18.17 -17.82 13.64
N PHE A 597 18.76 -17.29 14.71
CA PHE A 597 19.90 -16.38 14.59
C PHE A 597 21.08 -17.04 13.86
N GLY A 598 21.44 -18.28 14.26
CA GLY A 598 22.49 -19.07 13.62
C GLY A 598 22.18 -19.35 12.15
N TYR A 599 20.93 -19.74 11.84
CA TYR A 599 20.47 -20.01 10.49
C TYR A 599 20.56 -18.77 9.57
N MET A 600 20.15 -17.60 10.08
CA MET A 600 20.23 -16.33 9.34
C MET A 600 21.68 -15.90 9.12
N ARG A 601 22.54 -16.06 10.13
CA ARG A 601 23.97 -15.75 10.03
C ARG A 601 24.68 -16.62 8.99
N GLN A 602 24.38 -17.91 8.93
CA GLN A 602 24.94 -18.83 7.93
C GLN A 602 24.55 -18.48 6.47
N ARG A 603 23.51 -17.66 6.29
CA ARG A 603 23.00 -17.21 4.97
C ARG A 603 23.31 -15.75 4.69
N ASP A 604 24.33 -15.18 5.35
CA ASP A 604 24.74 -13.78 5.23
C ASP A 604 23.58 -12.78 5.48
N ALA A 605 22.61 -13.16 6.31
CA ALA A 605 21.42 -12.37 6.62
C ALA A 605 21.49 -11.69 8.00
N GLU A 606 22.69 -11.48 8.54
CA GLU A 606 22.92 -10.86 9.86
C GLU A 606 22.32 -9.44 9.97
N ALA A 607 22.26 -8.70 8.86
CA ALA A 607 21.61 -7.38 8.84
C ALA A 607 20.10 -7.43 9.20
N TRP A 608 19.45 -8.58 9.01
CA TRP A 608 18.04 -8.78 9.35
C TRP A 608 17.84 -9.12 10.85
N THR A 609 18.88 -9.53 11.57
CA THR A 609 18.82 -9.81 13.01
C THR A 609 19.08 -8.56 13.86
N ARG A 610 19.26 -7.38 13.26
CA ARG A 610 19.53 -6.13 13.99
C ARG A 610 18.52 -5.81 15.10
N PRO A 611 17.19 -5.96 14.93
CA PRO A 611 16.25 -5.70 16.03
C PRO A 611 16.53 -6.59 17.25
N TYR A 612 17.03 -7.81 17.03
CA TYR A 612 17.40 -8.73 18.11
C TYR A 612 18.62 -8.27 18.90
N LEU A 613 19.53 -7.52 18.26
CA LEU A 613 20.74 -6.99 18.89
C LEU A 613 20.53 -5.61 19.54
N GLU A 614 19.51 -4.88 19.09
CA GLU A 614 19.32 -3.46 19.42
C GLU A 614 18.16 -3.19 20.38
N CYS A 615 17.14 -4.05 20.44
CA CYS A 615 16.00 -3.91 21.35
C CYS A 615 16.29 -4.63 22.68
N ASP A 616 15.88 -4.03 23.80
CA ASP A 616 16.10 -4.56 25.16
C ASP A 616 15.42 -5.90 25.43
N ARG A 617 14.33 -6.21 24.71
CA ARG A 617 13.67 -7.51 24.77
C ARG A 617 13.32 -7.94 23.37
N ALA A 618 13.96 -8.99 22.90
CA ALA A 618 13.74 -9.50 21.56
C ALA A 618 13.73 -11.02 21.47
N THR A 619 13.01 -11.53 20.47
CA THR A 619 12.88 -12.96 20.16
C THR A 619 12.91 -13.17 18.65
N LEU A 620 13.36 -14.35 18.21
CA LEU A 620 13.34 -14.77 16.81
C LEU A 620 12.45 -16.02 16.68
N HIS A 621 11.62 -16.07 15.65
CA HIS A 621 10.65 -17.14 15.45
C HIS A 621 10.60 -17.62 14.00
N VAL A 622 10.35 -18.92 13.84
CA VAL A 622 10.00 -19.55 12.57
C VAL A 622 8.47 -19.52 12.42
N ALA A 623 7.98 -18.99 11.31
CA ALA A 623 6.55 -19.05 10.99
C ALA A 623 6.30 -19.17 9.50
N SER A 624 5.14 -19.73 9.15
CA SER A 624 4.59 -19.63 7.81
C SER A 624 3.14 -19.20 7.87
N ALA A 625 2.83 -18.07 7.26
CA ALA A 625 1.46 -17.57 7.18
C ALA A 625 0.56 -18.48 6.33
N THR A 626 1.12 -19.11 5.30
CA THR A 626 0.37 -19.94 4.34
C THR A 626 0.64 -21.43 4.47
N GLY A 627 1.81 -21.84 4.96
CA GLY A 627 2.28 -23.23 4.99
C GLY A 627 2.49 -23.85 3.61
N THR A 628 2.43 -23.04 2.56
CA THR A 628 2.54 -23.42 1.16
C THR A 628 2.94 -22.21 0.33
N ASP A 629 3.69 -22.46 -0.74
CA ASP A 629 4.01 -21.51 -1.81
C ASP A 629 2.86 -21.32 -2.81
N ALA A 630 1.86 -22.19 -2.76
CA ALA A 630 0.67 -22.19 -3.60
C ALA A 630 -0.58 -22.23 -2.71
N VAL A 631 -1.19 -21.07 -2.47
CA VAL A 631 -2.40 -20.92 -1.64
C VAL A 631 -3.58 -21.76 -2.15
N GLU A 632 -3.61 -22.06 -3.45
CA GLU A 632 -4.60 -22.91 -4.12
C GLU A 632 -4.58 -24.35 -3.62
N ARG A 633 -3.46 -24.79 -3.03
CA ARG A 633 -3.32 -26.12 -2.39
C ARG A 633 -3.90 -26.15 -0.97
N GLY A 634 -4.46 -25.04 -0.52
CA GLY A 634 -5.01 -24.85 0.82
C GLY A 634 -3.98 -24.27 1.77
N VAL A 635 -4.39 -23.19 2.44
CA VAL A 635 -3.57 -22.48 3.43
C VAL A 635 -3.58 -23.24 4.75
N ARG A 636 -2.39 -23.55 5.26
CA ARG A 636 -2.14 -24.20 6.55
C ARG A 636 -1.09 -23.41 7.33
N PRO A 637 -1.47 -22.32 8.02
CA PRO A 637 -0.53 -21.54 8.79
C PRO A 637 0.19 -22.40 9.82
N GLN A 638 1.46 -22.12 10.05
CA GLN A 638 2.30 -22.83 11.01
C GLN A 638 2.94 -21.80 11.95
N ARG A 639 2.78 -22.01 13.26
CA ARG A 639 3.43 -21.25 14.33
C ARG A 639 3.17 -19.73 14.31
N VAL A 640 2.11 -19.28 13.64
CA VAL A 640 1.82 -17.84 13.47
C VAL A 640 1.52 -17.11 14.78
N LEU A 641 1.06 -17.81 15.83
CA LEU A 641 0.77 -17.20 17.14
C LEU A 641 2.00 -17.04 18.05
N ARG A 642 3.07 -17.83 17.84
CA ARG A 642 4.28 -17.79 18.68
C ARG A 642 4.87 -16.40 18.85
N PRO A 643 5.17 -15.63 17.77
CA PRO A 643 5.70 -14.28 17.91
C PRO A 643 4.74 -13.31 18.61
N LEU A 644 3.43 -13.49 18.44
CA LEU A 644 2.43 -12.65 19.11
C LEU A 644 2.37 -12.92 20.62
N VAL A 645 2.40 -14.20 21.02
CA VAL A 645 2.42 -14.60 22.44
C VAL A 645 3.72 -14.14 23.11
N ALA A 646 4.86 -14.27 22.43
CA ALA A 646 6.15 -13.77 22.92
C ALA A 646 6.11 -12.24 23.14
N LEU A 647 5.54 -11.47 22.22
CA LEU A 647 5.33 -10.03 22.41
C LEU A 647 4.40 -9.72 23.59
N MET A 648 3.32 -10.48 23.77
CA MET A 648 2.43 -10.31 24.93
C MET A 648 3.15 -10.58 26.25
N ALA A 649 4.08 -11.53 26.27
CA ALA A 649 4.93 -11.79 27.43
C ALA A 649 5.92 -10.63 27.68
N MET A 650 6.69 -10.23 26.65
CA MET A 650 7.71 -9.18 26.77
C MET A 650 7.14 -7.82 27.17
N THR A 651 5.93 -7.49 26.71
CA THR A 651 5.23 -6.23 27.03
C THR A 651 4.41 -6.29 28.32
N GLY A 652 4.48 -7.41 29.06
CA GLY A 652 3.87 -7.58 30.38
C GLY A 652 2.35 -7.77 30.36
N LEU A 653 1.77 -8.07 29.20
CA LEU A 653 0.36 -8.46 29.11
C LEU A 653 0.13 -9.84 29.75
N LEU A 654 1.09 -10.76 29.56
CA LEU A 654 1.16 -12.02 30.29
C LEU A 654 2.07 -11.82 31.51
N THR A 655 1.62 -12.28 32.67
CA THR A 655 2.26 -11.98 33.96
C THR A 655 2.75 -13.21 34.73
N SER A 656 2.70 -14.39 34.10
CA SER A 656 3.26 -15.62 34.67
C SER A 656 4.77 -15.49 34.90
N ALA A 657 5.35 -16.34 35.75
CA ALA A 657 6.79 -16.37 35.95
C ALA A 657 7.52 -16.60 34.62
N GLU A 658 7.08 -17.60 33.86
CA GLU A 658 7.61 -17.91 32.54
C GLU A 658 7.57 -16.72 31.57
N ALA A 659 6.46 -15.96 31.53
CA ALA A 659 6.33 -14.80 30.65
C ALA A 659 7.35 -13.69 30.96
N LYS A 660 7.80 -13.60 32.22
CA LYS A 660 8.81 -12.60 32.61
C LYS A 660 10.20 -12.95 32.10
N ASP A 661 10.46 -14.21 31.81
CA ASP A 661 11.76 -14.70 31.35
C ASP A 661 11.84 -14.78 29.80
N ILE A 662 10.76 -14.41 29.08
CA ILE A 662 10.73 -14.37 27.61
C ILE A 662 11.46 -13.13 27.08
N GLY A 663 12.34 -13.33 26.10
CA GLY A 663 13.14 -12.26 25.49
C GLY A 663 14.43 -12.02 26.29
N ILE A 664 15.55 -11.96 25.56
CA ILE A 664 16.90 -11.76 26.13
C ILE A 664 17.03 -10.39 26.77
#